data_AF-A0A024WFY0-F1
#
_entry.id   AF-A0A024WFY0-F1
#
_cell.length_a   1.000
_cell.length_b   1.000
_cell.length_c   1.000
_cell.angle_alpha   90.00
_cell.angle_beta   90.00
_cell.angle_gamma   90.00
#
_symmetry.space_group_name_H-M   'P 1'
#
loop_
_entity.id
_entity.type
_entity.pdbx_description
1 polymer ?
#
loop_
_entity_poly.entity_id
_entity_poly.type
_entity_poly.pdbx_seq_one_letter_code
_entity_poly.pdbx_strand_id
1 'polypeptide(L)'
;RRKLYLHKIEGITTTESLRKWFIETAAIETFFAWHKYKVDKEIEEKEKQAAQGKVHELKDDNEEAQKQLNDGTIPEDFKRQMFYTLGDYRDILFSGSNDSKNSVKDIFSGDKEMVEREKKIKDAINNYFNSGKGQDSEKKSPDGQTPDKWWDQNAKYIWQGMICALSYDTKTQEKDEELHKTLTKMEAKNNYQSVTFEGGFHGDKTAKNATTTTKLDDFASRPQYFRWLEEWAHEFCRKRIHKLDIIKKDCMDDTGGKKCSGDGLNCDEPVPKKEDIFKPFLCPTCAKHCRKYKKWIEKKKEEFTEQEKAYDGQQKRDAESNTGATNNKEFLEKLKQYESIHLFLDSLKNGPCKNDNGSSTVDFNKEDETFGHENYCDPCPKFKVECNGGFCTGGGTQVKCNVKNNGSAYITASDIENGGDSTEINMLVSDDSTKKFEGDLNEACKRANIFEGIKENKWECRKVCGVDICTLEKKDTNGQVKEHIIMKEFVKRWLEYFFEDYNRIRKKLKPCTNSGKGSKCIKECVDTWITEKRKEWKNINSTYLKKYTKLNHDGNNLINFLETLIPGNDVKKATGHKKIRDFESKVCNCPETSKQKDEKKDIIDCLLHRLRKKAESYPTQTSVENQAQTCENSTPLEDDDEHFLEEEDQTPDEAKNMIPKICGEMTTTEEQTNTQETCTPTVDPSGPKKAEEEEEKEEDGASPGSSGGEDTAPPGAPSREKDQGDQVPDTESETKANEEVLPATAPADQPLDPTILQTTIPFGVALALGSIAFLFLK
;
A
#
# COMPACT_ATOMS: atom_id res chain seq x y z
N ARG A 1 -7.40 -9.36 -12.93
CA ARG A 1 -7.37 -10.86 -12.95
C ARG A 1 -7.83 -11.58 -11.66
N ARG A 2 -7.22 -11.40 -10.46
CA ARG A 2 -7.63 -12.15 -9.23
C ARG A 2 -9.11 -11.99 -8.83
N LYS A 3 -9.72 -10.84 -9.16
CA LYS A 3 -11.14 -10.54 -8.94
C LYS A 3 -11.94 -10.39 -10.25
N LEU A 4 -11.53 -11.11 -11.31
CA LEU A 4 -12.20 -11.03 -12.63
C LEU A 4 -13.69 -11.39 -12.50
N TYR A 5 -14.57 -10.55 -13.05
CA TYR A 5 -15.99 -10.81 -13.03
C TYR A 5 -16.32 -12.09 -13.82
N LEU A 6 -16.99 -13.02 -13.13
CA LEU A 6 -17.54 -14.26 -13.67
C LEU A 6 -18.94 -14.45 -13.08
N HIS A 7 -19.96 -14.31 -13.92
CA HIS A 7 -21.35 -14.57 -13.53
C HIS A 7 -21.69 -16.06 -13.63
N LYS A 8 -22.86 -16.44 -13.10
CA LYS A 8 -23.32 -17.84 -13.14
C LYS A 8 -23.47 -18.32 -14.58
N ILE A 9 -23.17 -19.59 -14.81
CA ILE A 9 -23.25 -20.23 -16.12
C ILE A 9 -24.42 -21.21 -16.09
N GLU A 10 -25.47 -20.92 -16.86
CA GLU A 10 -26.71 -21.70 -16.87
C GLU A 10 -27.23 -21.82 -18.31
N GLY A 11 -27.73 -22.99 -18.69
CA GLY A 11 -28.40 -23.19 -19.99
C GLY A 11 -27.53 -23.17 -21.25
N ILE A 12 -26.20 -23.33 -21.15
CA ILE A 12 -25.33 -23.34 -22.34
C ILE A 12 -25.52 -24.63 -23.14
N THR A 13 -26.27 -24.52 -24.24
CA THR A 13 -26.57 -25.61 -25.19
C THR A 13 -26.34 -25.23 -26.65
N THR A 14 -26.00 -23.96 -26.93
CA THR A 14 -25.86 -23.41 -28.30
C THR A 14 -24.68 -22.45 -28.40
N THR A 15 -24.15 -22.27 -29.62
CA THR A 15 -23.15 -21.24 -29.94
C THR A 15 -23.58 -19.85 -29.48
N GLU A 16 -24.87 -19.52 -29.60
CA GLU A 16 -25.39 -18.21 -29.21
C GLU A 16 -25.41 -18.01 -27.70
N SER A 17 -25.81 -19.04 -26.93
CA SER A 17 -25.82 -18.98 -25.46
C SER A 17 -24.41 -18.85 -24.87
N LEU A 18 -23.42 -19.58 -25.41
CA LEU A 18 -22.02 -19.42 -24.99
C LEU A 18 -21.46 -18.04 -25.38
N ARG A 19 -21.77 -17.56 -26.59
CA ARG A 19 -21.33 -16.23 -27.06
C ARG A 19 -21.90 -15.14 -26.18
N LYS A 20 -23.20 -15.21 -25.89
CA LYS A 20 -23.90 -14.26 -25.02
C LYS A 20 -23.27 -14.22 -23.63
N TRP A 21 -23.02 -15.39 -23.02
CA TRP A 21 -22.38 -15.48 -21.71
C TRP A 21 -21.01 -14.78 -21.66
N PHE A 22 -20.14 -15.00 -22.67
CA PHE A 22 -18.86 -14.29 -22.74
C PHE A 22 -19.00 -12.77 -22.97
N ILE A 23 -19.95 -12.34 -23.82
CA ILE A 23 -20.24 -10.91 -24.05
C ILE A 23 -20.67 -10.22 -22.77
N GLU A 24 -21.66 -10.78 -22.06
CA GLU A 24 -22.19 -10.19 -20.82
C GLU A 24 -21.11 -10.15 -19.73
N THR A 25 -20.33 -11.22 -19.60
CA THR A 25 -19.23 -11.29 -18.62
C THR A 25 -18.16 -10.23 -18.88
N ALA A 26 -17.67 -10.13 -20.12
CA ALA A 26 -16.60 -9.20 -20.49
C ALA A 26 -17.06 -7.73 -20.50
N ALA A 27 -18.33 -7.46 -20.85
CA ALA A 27 -18.92 -6.13 -20.76
C ALA A 27 -19.00 -5.66 -19.30
N ILE A 28 -19.49 -6.51 -18.39
CA ILE A 28 -19.61 -6.15 -16.96
C ILE A 28 -18.24 -5.96 -16.31
N GLU A 29 -17.26 -6.82 -16.60
CA GLU A 29 -15.86 -6.59 -16.17
C GLU A 29 -15.32 -5.26 -16.68
N THR A 30 -15.54 -4.93 -17.96
CA THR A 30 -15.04 -3.69 -18.56
C THR A 30 -15.67 -2.45 -17.91
N PHE A 31 -16.96 -2.51 -17.55
CA PHE A 31 -17.64 -1.44 -16.81
C PHE A 31 -17.01 -1.21 -15.42
N PHE A 32 -16.76 -2.28 -14.65
CA PHE A 32 -16.13 -2.18 -13.34
C PHE A 32 -14.66 -1.73 -13.43
N ALA A 33 -13.91 -2.26 -14.40
CA ALA A 33 -12.54 -1.87 -14.66
C ALA A 33 -12.45 -0.38 -15.06
N TRP A 34 -13.38 0.13 -15.88
CA TRP A 34 -13.41 1.55 -16.26
C TRP A 34 -13.69 2.46 -15.06
N HIS A 35 -14.62 2.08 -14.18
CA HIS A 35 -14.85 2.81 -12.95
C HIS A 35 -13.59 2.84 -12.06
N LYS A 36 -12.99 1.68 -11.78
CA LYS A 36 -11.79 1.58 -10.94
C LYS A 36 -10.59 2.32 -11.55
N TYR A 37 -10.41 2.28 -12.87
CA TYR A 37 -9.38 3.05 -13.58
C TYR A 37 -9.53 4.56 -13.36
N LYS A 38 -10.75 5.11 -13.45
CA LYS A 38 -11.01 6.53 -13.17
C LYS A 38 -10.64 6.89 -11.72
N VAL A 39 -11.11 6.10 -10.75
CA VAL A 39 -10.83 6.27 -9.32
C VAL A 39 -9.32 6.18 -9.02
N ASP A 40 -8.61 5.19 -9.56
CA ASP A 40 -7.18 5.02 -9.29
C ASP A 40 -6.36 6.20 -9.84
N LYS A 41 -6.70 6.72 -11.02
CA LYS A 41 -6.06 7.93 -11.58
C LYS A 41 -6.35 9.19 -10.79
N GLU A 42 -7.53 9.30 -10.21
CA GLU A 42 -7.93 10.40 -9.34
C GLU A 42 -7.17 10.38 -8.01
N ILE A 43 -6.94 9.19 -7.44
CA ILE A 43 -6.03 8.99 -6.29
C ILE A 43 -4.59 9.37 -6.67
N GLU A 44 -4.08 8.91 -7.82
CA GLU A 44 -2.75 9.31 -8.32
C GLU A 44 -2.62 10.86 -8.39
N GLU A 45 -3.66 11.57 -8.84
CA GLU A 45 -3.65 13.04 -8.90
C GLU A 45 -3.77 13.71 -7.52
N LYS A 46 -4.63 13.21 -6.62
CA LYS A 46 -4.75 13.68 -5.23
C LYS A 46 -3.42 13.52 -4.48
N GLU A 47 -2.71 12.41 -4.64
CA GLU A 47 -1.39 12.20 -4.04
C GLU A 47 -0.35 13.20 -4.56
N LYS A 48 -0.31 13.45 -5.89
CA LYS A 48 0.58 14.47 -6.50
C LYS A 48 0.29 15.88 -6.01
N GLN A 49 -0.99 16.24 -5.88
CA GLN A 49 -1.39 17.57 -5.40
C GLN A 49 -1.12 17.74 -3.90
N ALA A 50 -1.32 16.70 -3.09
CA ALA A 50 -0.96 16.70 -1.67
C ALA A 50 0.56 16.90 -1.46
N ALA A 51 1.39 16.26 -2.28
CA ALA A 51 2.85 16.46 -2.28
C ALA A 51 3.27 17.88 -2.74
N GLN A 52 2.39 18.60 -3.47
CA GLN A 52 2.56 20.02 -3.79
C GLN A 52 1.96 20.97 -2.72
N GLY A 53 1.49 20.45 -1.58
CA GLY A 53 0.84 21.24 -0.53
C GLY A 53 -0.56 21.77 -0.91
N LYS A 54 -1.20 21.23 -1.95
CA LYS A 54 -2.56 21.58 -2.37
C LYS A 54 -3.56 20.59 -1.78
N VAL A 55 -4.72 21.10 -1.37
CA VAL A 55 -5.86 20.25 -0.97
C VAL A 55 -6.66 19.90 -2.23
N HIS A 56 -6.80 18.60 -2.51
CA HIS A 56 -7.66 18.08 -3.55
C HIS A 56 -8.75 17.21 -2.92
N GLU A 57 -10.02 17.58 -3.13
CA GLU A 57 -11.15 16.72 -2.81
C GLU A 57 -11.31 15.65 -3.89
N LEU A 58 -11.74 14.45 -3.50
CA LEU A 58 -12.06 13.40 -4.46
C LEU A 58 -13.31 13.81 -5.26
N LYS A 59 -13.18 13.85 -6.59
CA LYS A 59 -14.25 13.99 -7.57
C LYS A 59 -14.31 12.69 -8.37
N ASP A 60 -15.40 11.95 -8.18
CA ASP A 60 -15.79 10.62 -8.72
C ASP A 60 -15.86 10.52 -10.28
N ASP A 61 -15.10 11.36 -10.99
CA ASP A 61 -14.99 11.48 -12.43
C ASP A 61 -13.65 12.12 -12.79
N ASN A 62 -12.65 11.30 -13.13
CA ASN A 62 -11.43 11.77 -13.80
C ASN A 62 -11.79 12.40 -15.15
N GLU A 63 -11.87 13.73 -15.16
CA GLU A 63 -12.22 14.52 -16.32
C GLU A 63 -11.33 14.24 -17.53
N GLU A 64 -10.03 13.99 -17.37
CA GLU A 64 -9.11 13.80 -18.50
C GLU A 64 -9.34 12.45 -19.18
N ALA A 65 -9.43 11.37 -18.40
CA ALA A 65 -9.70 10.03 -18.93
C ALA A 65 -11.08 9.97 -19.62
N GLN A 66 -12.09 10.62 -19.04
CA GLN A 66 -13.43 10.69 -19.64
C GLN A 66 -13.46 11.59 -20.88
N LYS A 67 -12.71 12.71 -20.92
CA LYS A 67 -12.57 13.54 -22.14
C LYS A 67 -11.96 12.76 -23.30
N GLN A 68 -10.85 12.04 -23.08
CA GLN A 68 -10.25 11.18 -24.11
C GLN A 68 -11.25 10.15 -24.66
N LEU A 69 -12.01 9.50 -23.76
CA LEU A 69 -13.02 8.52 -24.16
C LEU A 69 -14.17 9.16 -24.96
N ASN A 70 -14.62 10.35 -24.55
CA ASN A 70 -15.66 11.13 -25.25
C ASN A 70 -15.23 11.53 -26.68
N ASP A 71 -13.94 11.84 -26.87
CA ASP A 71 -13.33 12.07 -28.19
C ASP A 71 -13.16 10.76 -29.02
N GLY A 72 -13.60 9.61 -28.50
CA GLY A 72 -13.53 8.30 -29.13
C GLY A 72 -12.23 7.53 -28.90
N THR A 73 -11.32 8.07 -28.09
CA THR A 73 -9.99 7.51 -27.82
C THR A 73 -9.96 6.83 -26.46
N ILE A 74 -9.83 5.50 -26.46
CA ILE A 74 -9.66 4.75 -25.22
C ILE A 74 -8.24 5.03 -24.68
N PRO A 75 -8.06 5.50 -23.43
CA PRO A 75 -6.74 5.77 -22.86
C PRO A 75 -5.81 4.55 -22.96
N GLU A 76 -4.56 4.74 -23.39
CA GLU A 76 -3.64 3.63 -23.69
C GLU A 76 -3.44 2.65 -22.52
N ASP A 77 -3.25 3.16 -21.29
CA ASP A 77 -3.16 2.35 -20.06
C ASP A 77 -4.38 1.41 -19.92
N PHE A 78 -5.58 1.97 -20.06
CA PHE A 78 -6.83 1.23 -19.88
C PHE A 78 -7.10 0.28 -21.05
N LYS A 79 -6.76 0.66 -22.27
CA LYS A 79 -6.82 -0.20 -23.45
C LYS A 79 -5.98 -1.47 -23.25
N ARG A 80 -4.79 -1.38 -22.64
CA ARG A 80 -4.01 -2.58 -22.28
C ARG A 80 -4.73 -3.47 -21.27
N GLN A 81 -5.36 -2.88 -20.25
CA GLN A 81 -6.19 -3.64 -19.29
C GLN A 81 -7.29 -4.44 -20.00
N MET A 82 -7.96 -3.84 -21.00
CA MET A 82 -8.92 -4.56 -21.84
C MET A 82 -8.28 -5.70 -22.65
N PHE A 83 -7.06 -5.53 -23.16
CA PHE A 83 -6.32 -6.59 -23.88
C PHE A 83 -5.93 -7.75 -22.95
N TYR A 84 -5.45 -7.47 -21.73
CA TYR A 84 -5.16 -8.48 -20.70
C TYR A 84 -6.43 -9.28 -20.36
N THR A 85 -7.53 -8.58 -20.05
CA THR A 85 -8.84 -9.15 -19.74
C THR A 85 -9.39 -10.03 -20.86
N LEU A 86 -9.30 -9.62 -22.13
CA LEU A 86 -9.76 -10.45 -23.24
C LEU A 86 -8.91 -11.74 -23.39
N GLY A 87 -7.59 -11.64 -23.18
CA GLY A 87 -6.70 -12.81 -23.13
C GLY A 87 -7.05 -13.77 -21.99
N ASP A 88 -7.45 -13.26 -20.83
CA ASP A 88 -7.89 -14.10 -19.71
C ASP A 88 -9.24 -14.80 -19.99
N TYR A 89 -10.21 -14.12 -20.64
CA TYR A 89 -11.43 -14.78 -21.10
C TYR A 89 -11.18 -15.83 -22.20
N ARG A 90 -10.18 -15.62 -23.06
CA ARG A 90 -9.74 -16.60 -24.04
C ARG A 90 -9.25 -17.89 -23.35
N ASP A 91 -8.37 -17.74 -22.37
CA ASP A 91 -7.84 -18.87 -21.60
C ASP A 91 -8.96 -19.64 -20.86
N ILE A 92 -9.99 -18.94 -20.37
CA ILE A 92 -11.17 -19.56 -19.72
C ILE A 92 -11.91 -20.49 -20.70
N LEU A 93 -12.06 -20.11 -21.98
CA LEU A 93 -12.61 -21.02 -23.00
C LEU A 93 -11.76 -22.27 -23.15
N PHE A 94 -10.44 -22.11 -23.29
CA PHE A 94 -9.53 -23.23 -23.59
C PHE A 94 -9.38 -24.20 -22.41
N SER A 95 -9.15 -23.69 -21.21
CA SER A 95 -9.11 -24.51 -19.99
C SER A 95 -10.46 -25.19 -19.72
N GLY A 96 -11.58 -24.50 -19.95
CA GLY A 96 -12.92 -25.09 -19.87
C GLY A 96 -13.17 -26.18 -20.90
N SER A 97 -12.66 -26.05 -22.12
CA SER A 97 -12.79 -27.10 -23.14
C SER A 97 -11.97 -28.36 -22.83
N ASN A 98 -11.03 -28.30 -21.87
CA ASN A 98 -10.07 -29.37 -21.57
C ASN A 98 -9.37 -29.86 -22.87
N ASP A 99 -8.96 -28.92 -23.74
CA ASP A 99 -8.25 -29.23 -24.98
C ASP A 99 -6.78 -29.54 -24.66
N SER A 100 -6.34 -30.77 -24.94
CA SER A 100 -4.98 -31.22 -24.66
C SER A 100 -3.89 -30.55 -25.51
N LYS A 101 -4.28 -29.77 -26.54
CA LYS A 101 -3.38 -28.88 -27.30
C LYS A 101 -3.11 -27.55 -26.56
N ASN A 102 -3.86 -27.25 -25.51
CA ASN A 102 -3.81 -25.99 -24.80
C ASN A 102 -3.53 -26.27 -23.31
N SER A 103 -2.26 -26.30 -22.92
CA SER A 103 -1.75 -26.59 -21.56
C SER A 103 -2.10 -25.55 -20.48
N VAL A 104 -3.26 -24.89 -20.59
CA VAL A 104 -3.78 -23.91 -19.63
C VAL A 104 -4.35 -24.65 -18.43
N LYS A 105 -3.55 -24.73 -17.36
CA LYS A 105 -3.95 -25.26 -16.04
C LYS A 105 -4.91 -24.30 -15.34
N ASP A 106 -5.26 -24.58 -14.09
CA ASP A 106 -6.26 -23.81 -13.35
C ASP A 106 -5.98 -22.30 -13.34
N ILE A 107 -7.02 -21.55 -13.66
CA ILE A 107 -6.96 -20.15 -14.05
C ILE A 107 -7.12 -19.29 -12.80
N PHE A 108 -7.86 -19.72 -11.78
CA PHE A 108 -7.92 -19.07 -10.48
C PHE A 108 -7.46 -20.01 -9.37
N SER A 109 -6.50 -19.55 -8.57
CA SER A 109 -6.31 -20.00 -7.19
C SER A 109 -6.84 -18.90 -6.27
N GLY A 110 -7.75 -19.26 -5.37
CA GLY A 110 -8.37 -18.30 -4.45
C GLY A 110 -9.49 -18.94 -3.63
N ASP A 111 -10.38 -18.10 -3.09
CA ASP A 111 -11.50 -18.51 -2.24
C ASP A 111 -12.31 -19.69 -2.80
N LYS A 112 -12.80 -20.55 -1.90
CA LYS A 112 -13.57 -21.76 -2.22
C LYS A 112 -14.73 -21.49 -3.18
N GLU A 113 -15.42 -20.36 -3.02
CA GLU A 113 -16.53 -19.98 -3.91
C GLU A 113 -16.06 -19.66 -5.34
N MET A 114 -14.88 -19.05 -5.52
CA MET A 114 -14.32 -18.80 -6.84
C MET A 114 -13.89 -20.10 -7.51
N VAL A 115 -13.20 -20.98 -6.78
CA VAL A 115 -12.77 -22.30 -7.29
C VAL A 115 -13.97 -23.16 -7.68
N GLU A 116 -15.03 -23.17 -6.87
CA GLU A 116 -16.29 -23.84 -7.23
C GLU A 116 -16.97 -23.22 -8.45
N ARG A 117 -16.93 -21.89 -8.60
CA ARG A 117 -17.54 -21.18 -9.74
C ARG A 117 -16.75 -21.43 -11.02
N GLU A 118 -15.43 -21.35 -10.98
CA GLU A 118 -14.54 -21.70 -12.08
C GLU A 118 -14.79 -23.14 -12.52
N LYS A 119 -14.86 -24.09 -11.57
CA LYS A 119 -15.15 -25.49 -11.88
C LYS A 119 -16.49 -25.64 -12.62
N LYS A 120 -17.57 -25.00 -12.15
CA LYS A 120 -18.89 -25.02 -12.82
C LYS A 120 -18.81 -24.42 -14.24
N ILE A 121 -18.02 -23.36 -14.43
CA ILE A 121 -17.75 -22.74 -15.75
C ILE A 121 -17.00 -23.70 -16.67
N LYS A 122 -15.93 -24.33 -16.19
CA LYS A 122 -15.17 -25.33 -16.93
C LYS A 122 -16.02 -26.53 -17.32
N ASP A 123 -16.78 -27.09 -16.38
CA ASP A 123 -17.67 -28.23 -16.62
C ASP A 123 -18.72 -27.91 -17.68
N ALA A 124 -19.34 -26.72 -17.63
CA ALA A 124 -20.32 -26.28 -18.64
C ALA A 124 -19.70 -26.09 -20.04
N ILE A 125 -18.52 -25.48 -20.14
CA ILE A 125 -17.79 -25.29 -21.40
C ILE A 125 -17.34 -26.65 -21.97
N ASN A 126 -16.81 -27.55 -21.14
CA ASN A 126 -16.44 -28.92 -21.52
C ASN A 126 -17.65 -29.67 -22.07
N ASN A 127 -18.79 -29.64 -21.36
CA ASN A 127 -20.01 -30.31 -21.79
C ASN A 127 -20.52 -29.78 -23.14
N TYR A 128 -20.46 -28.47 -23.35
CA TYR A 128 -20.77 -27.85 -24.64
C TYR A 128 -19.88 -28.37 -25.77
N PHE A 129 -18.54 -28.39 -25.60
CA PHE A 129 -17.61 -28.93 -26.61
C PHE A 129 -17.54 -30.48 -26.68
N ASN A 130 -18.30 -31.21 -25.85
CA ASN A 130 -18.47 -32.66 -25.95
C ASN A 130 -19.86 -33.07 -26.49
N SER A 131 -20.72 -32.11 -26.83
CA SER A 131 -22.11 -32.37 -27.24
C SER A 131 -22.32 -32.54 -28.76
N GLY A 132 -21.31 -32.23 -29.59
CA GLY A 132 -21.35 -32.40 -31.04
C GLY A 132 -21.24 -33.87 -31.49
N LYS A 133 -21.95 -34.24 -32.57
CA LYS A 133 -21.82 -35.56 -33.21
C LYS A 133 -20.64 -35.59 -34.18
N GLY A 134 -19.44 -35.87 -33.66
CA GLY A 134 -18.23 -36.15 -34.43
C GLY A 134 -17.88 -37.65 -34.45
N GLN A 135 -17.21 -38.11 -35.51
CA GLN A 135 -16.82 -39.53 -35.68
C GLN A 135 -15.34 -39.81 -35.31
N ASP A 136 -14.64 -38.82 -34.74
CA ASP A 136 -13.25 -38.87 -34.31
C ASP A 136 -13.08 -38.23 -32.93
N SER A 137 -11.95 -38.52 -32.27
CA SER A 137 -11.58 -38.12 -30.90
C SER A 137 -11.37 -36.61 -30.65
N GLU A 138 -11.82 -35.74 -31.55
CA GLU A 138 -11.76 -34.28 -31.40
C GLU A 138 -13.04 -33.70 -30.78
N LYS A 139 -12.89 -32.93 -29.70
CA LYS A 139 -13.97 -32.19 -29.04
C LYS A 139 -14.57 -31.13 -29.96
N LYS A 140 -15.89 -31.17 -30.13
CA LYS A 140 -16.67 -30.33 -31.04
C LYS A 140 -17.98 -29.88 -30.40
N SER A 141 -18.31 -28.61 -30.59
CA SER A 141 -19.60 -28.01 -30.22
C SER A 141 -20.77 -28.68 -30.96
N PRO A 142 -22.05 -28.39 -30.60
CA PRO A 142 -23.22 -28.87 -31.35
C PRO A 142 -23.12 -28.61 -32.87
N ASP A 143 -22.55 -27.45 -33.22
CA ASP A 143 -22.36 -26.97 -34.60
C ASP A 143 -21.05 -27.47 -35.25
N GLY A 144 -20.36 -28.44 -34.62
CA GLY A 144 -19.13 -29.06 -35.14
C GLY A 144 -17.85 -28.23 -34.99
N GLN A 145 -17.88 -27.16 -34.18
CA GLN A 145 -16.74 -26.24 -34.02
C GLN A 145 -15.78 -26.69 -32.92
N THR A 146 -14.46 -26.58 -33.17
CA THR A 146 -13.44 -26.66 -32.12
C THR A 146 -13.37 -25.35 -31.33
N PRO A 147 -12.79 -25.33 -30.12
CA PRO A 147 -12.62 -24.11 -29.33
C PRO A 147 -11.93 -22.97 -30.08
N ASP A 148 -10.90 -23.27 -30.88
CA ASP A 148 -10.18 -22.29 -31.72
C ASP A 148 -11.12 -21.58 -32.71
N LYS A 149 -11.82 -22.37 -33.53
CA LYS A 149 -12.75 -21.86 -34.54
C LYS A 149 -13.89 -21.08 -33.91
N TRP A 150 -14.32 -21.50 -32.71
CA TRP A 150 -15.33 -20.79 -31.95
C TRP A 150 -14.79 -19.43 -31.48
N TRP A 151 -13.57 -19.36 -30.94
CA TRP A 151 -12.96 -18.11 -30.51
C TRP A 151 -12.75 -17.15 -31.70
N ASP A 152 -12.13 -17.61 -32.79
CA ASP A 152 -11.87 -16.80 -34.00
C ASP A 152 -13.14 -16.14 -34.57
N GLN A 153 -14.28 -16.83 -34.50
CA GLN A 153 -15.55 -16.31 -34.98
C GLN A 153 -16.20 -15.33 -34.00
N ASN A 154 -16.00 -15.51 -32.69
CA ASN A 154 -16.81 -14.85 -31.66
C ASN A 154 -16.06 -13.78 -30.83
N ALA A 155 -14.72 -13.80 -30.79
CA ALA A 155 -13.90 -12.84 -30.05
C ALA A 155 -14.18 -11.38 -30.42
N LYS A 156 -14.45 -11.11 -31.70
CA LYS A 156 -14.87 -9.78 -32.19
C LYS A 156 -16.17 -9.28 -31.54
N TYR A 157 -17.12 -10.18 -31.23
CA TYR A 157 -18.39 -9.81 -30.58
C TYR A 157 -18.19 -9.61 -29.07
N ILE A 158 -17.31 -10.40 -28.43
CA ILE A 158 -16.91 -10.22 -27.03
C ILE A 158 -16.27 -8.84 -26.87
N TRP A 159 -15.32 -8.50 -27.74
CA TRP A 159 -14.69 -7.18 -27.77
C TRP A 159 -15.70 -6.04 -28.04
N GLN A 160 -16.63 -6.21 -28.98
CA GLN A 160 -17.72 -5.23 -29.17
C GLN A 160 -18.59 -5.05 -27.92
N GLY A 161 -18.80 -6.11 -27.12
CA GLY A 161 -19.44 -6.03 -25.79
C GLY A 161 -18.65 -5.16 -24.80
N MET A 162 -17.33 -5.35 -24.75
CA MET A 162 -16.42 -4.54 -23.93
C MET A 162 -16.46 -3.06 -24.34
N ILE A 163 -16.37 -2.75 -25.64
CA ILE A 163 -16.50 -1.39 -26.18
C ILE A 163 -17.88 -0.78 -25.87
N CYS A 164 -18.95 -1.58 -25.97
CA CYS A 164 -20.31 -1.13 -25.63
C CYS A 164 -20.43 -0.74 -24.15
N ALA A 165 -19.77 -1.48 -23.24
CA ALA A 165 -19.78 -1.17 -21.81
C ALA A 165 -19.16 0.20 -21.47
N LEU A 166 -18.16 0.66 -22.24
CA LEU A 166 -17.58 2.00 -22.08
C LEU A 166 -18.53 3.13 -22.48
N SER A 167 -19.64 2.81 -23.15
CA SER A 167 -20.69 3.77 -23.49
C SER A 167 -21.71 3.96 -22.37
N TYR A 168 -21.56 3.28 -21.23
CA TYR A 168 -22.43 3.43 -20.06
C TYR A 168 -21.77 4.33 -19.02
N ASP A 169 -22.52 5.31 -18.52
CA ASP A 169 -22.06 6.07 -17.35
C ASP A 169 -22.04 5.17 -16.10
N THR A 170 -20.94 5.26 -15.34
CA THR A 170 -20.70 4.36 -14.20
C THR A 170 -21.54 4.68 -12.96
N LYS A 171 -22.29 5.80 -12.97
CA LYS A 171 -23.11 6.28 -11.85
C LYS A 171 -24.61 6.14 -12.13
N THR A 172 -25.07 6.60 -13.29
CA THR A 172 -26.49 6.59 -13.70
C THR A 172 -26.90 5.29 -14.39
N GLN A 173 -25.94 4.53 -14.94
CA GLN A 173 -26.19 3.36 -15.79
C GLN A 173 -26.89 3.70 -17.11
N GLU A 174 -26.97 4.99 -17.46
CA GLU A 174 -27.51 5.43 -18.73
C GLU A 174 -26.47 5.21 -19.84
N LYS A 175 -26.93 4.70 -20.97
CA LYS A 175 -26.10 4.51 -22.16
C LYS A 175 -26.05 5.80 -22.97
N ASP A 176 -24.86 6.37 -23.11
CA ASP A 176 -24.61 7.44 -24.06
C ASP A 176 -24.55 6.87 -25.49
N GLU A 177 -25.62 7.11 -26.25
CA GLU A 177 -25.74 6.68 -27.65
C GLU A 177 -24.87 7.50 -28.62
N GLU A 178 -24.35 8.67 -28.23
CA GLU A 178 -23.39 9.44 -29.03
C GLU A 178 -21.98 8.91 -28.82
N LEU A 179 -21.57 8.71 -27.56
CA LEU A 179 -20.32 8.03 -27.22
C LEU A 179 -20.26 6.64 -27.84
N HIS A 180 -21.36 5.87 -27.76
CA HIS A 180 -21.45 4.55 -28.38
C HIS A 180 -21.17 4.58 -29.89
N LYS A 181 -21.80 5.51 -30.61
CA LYS A 181 -21.53 5.71 -32.05
C LYS A 181 -20.09 6.13 -32.28
N THR A 182 -19.56 7.02 -31.46
CA THR A 182 -18.19 7.52 -31.61
C THR A 182 -17.14 6.43 -31.39
N LEU A 183 -17.29 5.56 -30.38
CA LEU A 183 -16.40 4.43 -30.14
C LEU A 183 -16.51 3.31 -31.19
N THR A 184 -17.64 3.21 -31.90
CA THR A 184 -17.93 2.12 -32.87
C THR A 184 -17.85 2.53 -34.36
N LYS A 185 -17.63 3.82 -34.68
CA LYS A 185 -17.31 4.28 -36.04
C LYS A 185 -16.11 3.51 -36.61
N MET A 186 -16.11 3.21 -37.91
CA MET A 186 -14.97 2.52 -38.57
C MET A 186 -13.64 3.31 -38.47
N GLU A 187 -13.71 4.63 -38.32
CA GLU A 187 -12.54 5.49 -38.14
C GLU A 187 -11.99 5.46 -36.71
N ALA A 188 -12.81 5.10 -35.73
CA ALA A 188 -12.34 4.84 -34.38
C ALA A 188 -11.48 3.57 -34.42
N LYS A 189 -10.22 3.68 -34.00
CA LYS A 189 -9.22 2.59 -34.05
C LYS A 189 -9.51 1.45 -33.06
N ASN A 190 -10.74 1.33 -32.60
CA ASN A 190 -11.21 0.41 -31.56
C ASN A 190 -11.80 -0.89 -32.14
N ASN A 191 -11.89 -1.07 -33.46
CA ASN A 191 -12.38 -2.31 -34.05
C ASN A 191 -11.40 -3.49 -33.86
N TYR A 192 -11.92 -4.69 -33.60
CA TYR A 192 -11.16 -5.89 -33.22
C TYR A 192 -9.97 -6.22 -34.15
N GLN A 193 -10.14 -6.10 -35.47
CA GLN A 193 -9.08 -6.45 -36.44
C GLN A 193 -7.99 -5.37 -36.59
N SER A 194 -8.22 -4.16 -36.10
CA SER A 194 -7.35 -2.99 -36.30
C SER A 194 -6.84 -2.37 -35.02
N VAL A 195 -7.44 -2.69 -33.87
CA VAL A 195 -7.06 -2.12 -32.58
C VAL A 195 -5.70 -2.64 -32.14
N THR A 196 -4.81 -1.69 -31.87
CA THR A 196 -3.44 -1.92 -31.43
C THR A 196 -3.14 -1.07 -30.21
N PHE A 197 -2.09 -1.43 -29.48
CA PHE A 197 -1.39 -0.54 -28.54
C PHE A 197 0.06 -0.36 -28.99
N GLU A 198 0.69 0.72 -28.51
CA GLU A 198 2.14 0.96 -28.71
C GLU A 198 2.95 0.10 -27.73
N GLY A 199 3.92 -0.67 -28.22
CA GLY A 199 4.74 -1.61 -27.45
C GLY A 199 4.48 -3.10 -27.75
N GLY A 200 5.16 -3.97 -26.99
CA GLY A 200 5.27 -5.41 -27.21
C GLY A 200 6.48 -5.79 -28.09
N PHE A 201 6.46 -6.98 -28.69
CA PHE A 201 7.66 -7.63 -29.26
C PHE A 201 7.87 -7.44 -30.79
N HIS A 202 7.10 -6.59 -31.46
CA HIS A 202 7.20 -6.33 -32.91
C HIS A 202 8.05 -5.08 -33.25
N GLY A 203 9.25 -5.00 -32.65
CA GLY A 203 10.26 -4.03 -33.07
C GLY A 203 11.13 -4.60 -34.17
N ASP A 204 11.09 -4.01 -35.37
CA ASP A 204 12.10 -4.29 -36.39
C ASP A 204 13.43 -3.67 -35.96
N LYS A 205 14.41 -4.53 -35.62
CA LYS A 205 15.75 -4.13 -35.15
C LYS A 205 16.52 -3.24 -36.16
N THR A 206 16.06 -3.14 -37.42
CA THR A 206 16.67 -2.30 -38.46
C THR A 206 16.23 -0.83 -38.41
N ALA A 207 15.11 -0.50 -37.76
CA ALA A 207 14.55 0.84 -37.73
C ALA A 207 14.74 1.52 -36.35
N LYS A 208 15.74 2.39 -36.24
CA LYS A 208 16.15 3.07 -34.98
C LYS A 208 15.06 3.89 -34.26
N ASN A 209 13.90 4.14 -34.89
CA ASN A 209 12.77 4.91 -34.35
C ASN A 209 11.41 4.24 -34.62
N ALA A 210 11.34 2.92 -34.87
CA ALA A 210 10.07 2.26 -35.10
C ALA A 210 9.30 2.03 -33.79
N THR A 211 8.19 2.76 -33.60
CA THR A 211 7.20 2.45 -32.56
C THR A 211 6.64 1.06 -32.83
N THR A 212 7.02 0.11 -31.98
CA THR A 212 6.44 -1.24 -32.00
C THR A 212 4.93 -1.13 -31.78
N THR A 213 4.12 -1.89 -32.51
CA THR A 213 2.67 -2.01 -32.24
C THR A 213 2.26 -3.46 -32.11
N THR A 214 1.35 -3.74 -31.18
CA THR A 214 0.78 -5.08 -30.95
C THR A 214 -0.72 -5.05 -31.21
N LYS A 215 -1.25 -6.01 -31.98
CA LYS A 215 -2.69 -6.20 -32.18
C LYS A 215 -3.34 -7.02 -31.06
N LEU A 216 -4.65 -6.89 -30.92
CA LEU A 216 -5.45 -7.56 -29.89
C LEU A 216 -5.48 -9.08 -30.01
N ASP A 217 -5.66 -9.62 -31.21
CA ASP A 217 -5.65 -11.06 -31.50
C ASP A 217 -4.25 -11.67 -31.30
N ASP A 218 -3.22 -10.97 -31.78
CA ASP A 218 -1.81 -11.31 -31.55
C ASP A 218 -1.46 -11.34 -30.06
N PHE A 219 -1.98 -10.38 -29.28
CA PHE A 219 -1.77 -10.27 -27.84
C PHE A 219 -2.50 -11.35 -27.05
N ALA A 220 -3.81 -11.49 -27.24
CA ALA A 220 -4.64 -12.46 -26.53
C ALA A 220 -4.15 -13.91 -26.77
N SER A 221 -3.51 -14.16 -27.91
CA SER A 221 -2.92 -15.46 -28.28
C SER A 221 -1.50 -15.69 -27.75
N ARG A 222 -0.92 -14.78 -26.94
CA ARG A 222 0.31 -15.06 -26.16
C ARG A 222 -0.02 -15.98 -24.98
N PRO A 223 0.90 -16.88 -24.56
CA PRO A 223 0.67 -17.72 -23.39
C PRO A 223 0.50 -16.89 -22.12
N GLN A 224 -0.40 -17.32 -21.23
CA GLN A 224 -0.88 -16.59 -20.06
C GLN A 224 0.23 -15.91 -19.24
N TYR A 225 1.24 -16.69 -18.83
CA TYR A 225 2.36 -16.22 -18.01
C TYR A 225 3.06 -14.98 -18.62
N PHE A 226 3.29 -14.96 -19.93
CA PHE A 226 3.97 -13.82 -20.57
C PHE A 226 3.09 -12.58 -20.68
N ARG A 227 1.76 -12.74 -20.78
CA ARG A 227 0.82 -11.62 -20.73
C ARG A 227 0.82 -10.97 -19.34
N TRP A 228 0.83 -11.78 -18.28
CA TRP A 228 0.90 -11.30 -16.90
C TRP A 228 2.27 -10.72 -16.53
N LEU A 229 3.36 -11.26 -17.07
CA LEU A 229 4.70 -10.69 -16.91
C LEU A 229 4.80 -9.30 -17.57
N GLU A 230 4.21 -9.13 -18.76
CA GLU A 230 4.11 -7.85 -19.45
C GLU A 230 3.20 -6.85 -18.69
N GLU A 231 2.06 -7.31 -18.16
CA GLU A 231 1.17 -6.51 -17.28
C GLU A 231 1.87 -6.08 -15.98
N TRP A 232 2.54 -7.01 -15.31
CA TRP A 232 3.26 -6.78 -14.07
C TRP A 232 4.35 -5.72 -14.24
N ALA A 233 5.16 -5.83 -15.31
CA ALA A 233 6.22 -4.88 -15.59
C ALA A 233 5.67 -3.48 -15.94
N HIS A 234 4.59 -3.44 -16.72
CA HIS A 234 3.90 -2.20 -17.07
C HIS A 234 3.39 -1.44 -15.82
N GLU A 235 2.65 -2.14 -14.95
CA GLU A 235 2.14 -1.58 -13.69
C GLU A 235 3.26 -1.24 -12.70
N PHE A 236 4.31 -2.07 -12.60
CA PHE A 236 5.50 -1.79 -11.80
C PHE A 236 6.16 -0.47 -12.23
N CYS A 237 6.48 -0.32 -13.52
CA CYS A 237 7.13 0.89 -14.03
C CYS A 237 6.27 2.15 -13.80
N ARG A 238 4.96 2.11 -14.10
CA ARG A 238 4.06 3.25 -13.85
C ARG A 238 4.02 3.63 -12.37
N LYS A 239 3.78 2.65 -11.48
CA LYS A 239 3.66 2.91 -10.04
C LYS A 239 4.99 3.31 -9.40
N ARG A 240 6.13 2.79 -9.88
CA ARG A 240 7.48 3.21 -9.44
C ARG A 240 7.71 4.69 -9.71
N ILE A 241 7.47 5.14 -10.95
CA ILE A 241 7.62 6.54 -11.36
C ILE A 241 6.73 7.45 -10.51
N HIS A 242 5.44 7.12 -10.37
CA HIS A 242 4.48 7.89 -9.58
C HIS A 242 4.92 8.06 -8.12
N LYS A 243 5.27 6.96 -7.45
CA LYS A 243 5.70 7.00 -6.03
C LYS A 243 7.02 7.74 -5.84
N LEU A 244 7.97 7.61 -6.77
CA LEU A 244 9.25 8.32 -6.70
C LEU A 244 9.11 9.83 -6.94
N ASP A 245 8.19 10.28 -7.81
CA ASP A 245 7.89 11.70 -8.00
C ASP A 245 7.32 12.34 -6.72
N ILE A 246 6.42 11.65 -6.02
CA ILE A 246 5.91 12.06 -4.69
C ILE A 246 7.05 12.16 -3.67
N ILE A 247 7.87 11.11 -3.56
CA ILE A 247 9.00 11.08 -2.62
C ILE A 247 10.00 12.19 -2.92
N LYS A 248 10.31 12.43 -4.20
CA LYS A 248 11.24 13.48 -4.63
C LYS A 248 10.75 14.87 -4.19
N LYS A 249 9.46 15.18 -4.36
CA LYS A 249 8.85 16.44 -3.91
C LYS A 249 8.88 16.62 -2.39
N ASP A 250 8.65 15.55 -1.64
CA ASP A 250 8.63 15.60 -0.18
C ASP A 250 10.03 15.62 0.47
N CYS A 251 10.99 14.92 -0.12
CA CYS A 251 12.30 14.65 0.50
C CYS A 251 13.44 15.52 -0.04
N MET A 252 13.29 16.13 -1.22
CA MET A 252 14.31 16.94 -1.88
C MET A 252 13.89 18.42 -1.93
N ASP A 253 14.86 19.31 -2.16
CA ASP A 253 14.62 20.73 -2.46
C ASP A 253 14.62 20.99 -3.98
N ASP A 254 14.26 22.22 -4.38
CA ASP A 254 14.16 22.65 -5.78
C ASP A 254 15.50 22.61 -6.55
N THR A 255 16.63 22.55 -5.84
CA THR A 255 17.98 22.41 -6.42
C THR A 255 18.40 20.94 -6.59
N GLY A 256 17.56 19.98 -6.15
CA GLY A 256 17.91 18.57 -6.06
C GLY A 256 18.75 18.21 -4.82
N GLY A 257 18.86 19.13 -3.85
CA GLY A 257 19.48 18.87 -2.56
C GLY A 257 18.58 18.05 -1.63
N LYS A 258 19.18 17.39 -0.65
CA LYS A 258 18.49 16.53 0.32
C LYS A 258 17.92 17.37 1.46
N LYS A 259 16.62 17.61 1.44
CA LYS A 259 15.88 18.39 2.45
C LYS A 259 15.48 17.56 3.67
N CYS A 260 15.09 16.30 3.45
CA CYS A 260 14.63 15.41 4.52
C CYS A 260 15.24 14.01 4.39
N SER A 261 15.50 13.34 5.51
CA SER A 261 15.80 11.91 5.53
C SER A 261 14.53 11.08 5.31
N GLY A 262 14.69 9.85 4.78
CA GLY A 262 13.59 8.87 4.70
C GLY A 262 13.06 8.40 6.07
N ASP A 263 13.62 8.88 7.17
CA ASP A 263 13.15 8.68 8.55
C ASP A 263 12.49 9.93 9.15
N GLY A 264 12.47 11.06 8.43
CA GLY A 264 11.74 12.29 8.77
C GLY A 264 12.57 13.37 9.46
N LEU A 265 13.89 13.19 9.57
CA LEU A 265 14.79 14.26 10.00
C LEU A 265 14.85 15.34 8.91
N ASN A 266 14.67 16.61 9.29
CA ASN A 266 14.94 17.73 8.39
C ASN A 266 16.46 17.98 8.39
N CYS A 267 17.08 17.95 7.21
CA CYS A 267 18.53 18.05 7.04
C CYS A 267 19.05 19.51 7.12
N ASP A 268 18.16 20.49 6.95
CA ASP A 268 18.46 21.92 7.07
C ASP A 268 18.29 22.45 8.49
N GLU A 269 17.63 21.69 9.38
CA GLU A 269 17.46 22.03 10.79
C GLU A 269 18.48 21.34 11.71
N PRO A 270 18.80 21.93 12.88
CA PRO A 270 19.64 21.27 13.87
C PRO A 270 19.09 19.91 14.31
N VAL A 271 19.98 18.96 14.58
CA VAL A 271 19.57 17.66 15.15
C VAL A 271 18.77 17.87 16.44
N PRO A 272 17.59 17.23 16.61
CA PRO A 272 16.82 17.30 17.85
C PRO A 272 17.66 17.00 19.09
N LYS A 273 17.45 17.78 20.16
CA LYS A 273 18.14 17.56 21.44
C LYS A 273 17.77 16.20 22.02
N LYS A 274 18.59 15.70 22.95
CA LYS A 274 18.33 14.41 23.61
C LYS A 274 17.01 14.39 24.38
N GLU A 275 16.62 15.52 24.96
CA GLU A 275 15.30 15.71 25.58
C GLU A 275 14.11 15.65 24.59
N ASP A 276 14.37 15.92 23.30
CA ASP A 276 13.37 15.95 22.22
C ASP A 276 13.24 14.61 21.47
N ILE A 277 13.79 13.52 22.03
CA ILE A 277 13.78 12.17 21.47
C ILE A 277 12.37 11.70 21.07
N PHE A 278 11.35 12.11 21.84
CA PHE A 278 9.94 11.73 21.64
C PHE A 278 9.06 12.86 21.06
N LYS A 279 9.62 14.02 20.72
CA LYS A 279 8.87 15.04 19.95
C LYS A 279 8.64 14.54 18.51
N PRO A 280 7.61 15.02 17.79
CA PRO A 280 7.42 14.68 16.38
C PRO A 280 8.65 14.96 15.51
N PHE A 281 8.69 14.33 14.34
CA PHE A 281 9.65 14.65 13.28
C PHE A 281 9.14 15.85 12.45
N LEU A 282 10.06 16.60 11.84
CA LEU A 282 9.74 17.80 11.05
C LEU A 282 9.44 17.49 9.57
N CYS A 283 9.85 16.31 9.07
CA CYS A 283 9.49 15.82 7.72
C CYS A 283 8.66 14.53 7.77
N PRO A 284 7.48 14.50 8.42
CA PRO A 284 6.69 13.27 8.56
C PRO A 284 6.14 12.75 7.22
N THR A 285 5.94 13.61 6.21
CA THR A 285 5.43 13.22 4.89
C THR A 285 6.47 12.42 4.09
N CYS A 286 7.71 12.93 3.98
CA CYS A 286 8.84 12.19 3.42
C CYS A 286 9.03 10.82 4.10
N ALA A 287 9.02 10.77 5.43
CA ALA A 287 9.12 9.52 6.18
C ALA A 287 7.98 8.53 5.85
N LYS A 288 6.74 9.02 5.76
CA LYS A 288 5.56 8.23 5.42
C LYS A 288 5.67 7.64 4.01
N HIS A 289 6.00 8.45 3.01
CA HIS A 289 6.11 7.99 1.62
C HIS A 289 7.31 7.07 1.40
N CYS A 290 8.47 7.36 2.01
CA CYS A 290 9.61 6.45 2.01
C CYS A 290 9.31 5.09 2.66
N ARG A 291 8.58 5.06 3.79
CA ARG A 291 8.17 3.79 4.43
C ARG A 291 7.21 3.00 3.55
N LYS A 292 6.18 3.64 2.96
CA LYS A 292 5.26 3.00 2.01
C LYS A 292 6.01 2.42 0.80
N TYR A 293 6.94 3.19 0.24
CA TYR A 293 7.71 2.74 -0.92
C TYR A 293 8.63 1.58 -0.58
N LYS A 294 9.35 1.61 0.54
CA LYS A 294 10.22 0.49 0.98
C LYS A 294 9.43 -0.84 1.01
N LYS A 295 8.29 -0.87 1.69
CA LYS A 295 7.39 -2.05 1.70
C LYS A 295 6.92 -2.46 0.31
N TRP A 296 6.52 -1.49 -0.52
CA TRP A 296 6.03 -1.76 -1.87
C TRP A 296 7.13 -2.31 -2.78
N ILE A 297 8.35 -1.78 -2.70
CA ILE A 297 9.46 -2.18 -3.57
C ILE A 297 10.08 -3.52 -3.13
N GLU A 298 10.13 -3.79 -1.83
CA GLU A 298 10.52 -5.09 -1.26
C GLU A 298 9.58 -6.19 -1.76
N LYS A 299 8.26 -5.99 -1.63
CA LYS A 299 7.27 -6.92 -2.21
C LYS A 299 7.40 -7.07 -3.73
N LYS A 300 7.71 -5.99 -4.46
CA LYS A 300 7.93 -6.09 -5.92
C LYS A 300 9.20 -6.85 -6.28
N LYS A 301 10.23 -6.84 -5.43
CA LYS A 301 11.41 -7.69 -5.58
C LYS A 301 11.06 -9.17 -5.37
N GLU A 302 10.31 -9.50 -4.31
CA GLU A 302 9.81 -10.85 -4.05
C GLU A 302 8.99 -11.39 -5.24
N GLU A 303 8.00 -10.62 -5.72
CA GLU A 303 7.19 -10.96 -6.90
C GLU A 303 8.05 -11.19 -8.15
N PHE A 304 9.06 -10.35 -8.40
CA PHE A 304 9.98 -10.50 -9.51
C PHE A 304 10.83 -11.78 -9.41
N THR A 305 11.40 -12.05 -8.24
CA THR A 305 12.21 -13.26 -7.99
C THR A 305 11.40 -14.55 -8.19
N GLU A 306 10.11 -14.58 -7.83
CA GLU A 306 9.26 -15.73 -8.15
C GLU A 306 8.89 -15.81 -9.63
N GLN A 307 8.67 -14.68 -10.31
CA GLN A 307 8.48 -14.66 -11.76
C GLN A 307 9.73 -15.14 -12.52
N GLU A 308 10.93 -14.76 -12.10
CA GLU A 308 12.21 -15.21 -12.64
C GLU A 308 12.37 -16.73 -12.52
N LYS A 309 12.21 -17.28 -11.31
CA LYS A 309 12.24 -18.73 -11.07
C LYS A 309 11.22 -19.48 -11.95
N ALA A 310 10.05 -18.90 -12.18
CA ALA A 310 9.04 -19.47 -13.06
C ALA A 310 9.44 -19.42 -14.54
N TYR A 311 10.07 -18.32 -14.99
CA TYR A 311 10.58 -18.12 -16.35
C TYR A 311 11.61 -19.20 -16.72
N ASP A 312 12.70 -19.26 -15.93
CA ASP A 312 13.84 -20.15 -16.11
C ASP A 312 13.48 -21.61 -15.79
N GLY A 313 12.46 -21.80 -14.95
CA GLY A 313 11.86 -23.08 -14.60
C GLY A 313 11.11 -23.72 -15.76
N GLN A 314 9.78 -23.68 -15.73
CA GLN A 314 8.93 -24.42 -16.66
C GLN A 314 8.30 -23.54 -17.74
N GLN A 315 8.01 -22.26 -17.46
CA GLN A 315 7.12 -21.45 -18.30
C GLN A 315 7.65 -21.24 -19.73
N LYS A 316 8.95 -20.98 -19.89
CA LYS A 316 9.56 -20.86 -21.21
C LYS A 316 9.52 -22.17 -21.99
N ARG A 317 9.90 -23.28 -21.35
CA ARG A 317 9.93 -24.62 -21.96
C ARG A 317 8.54 -25.13 -22.34
N ASP A 318 7.54 -24.86 -21.51
CA ASP A 318 6.14 -25.21 -21.77
C ASP A 318 5.57 -24.40 -22.95
N ALA A 319 5.93 -23.12 -23.08
CA ALA A 319 5.55 -22.31 -24.23
C ALA A 319 6.27 -22.71 -25.53
N GLU A 320 7.58 -23.00 -25.48
CA GLU A 320 8.37 -23.44 -26.64
C GLU A 320 7.96 -24.84 -27.13
N SER A 321 7.57 -25.74 -26.22
CA SER A 321 7.08 -27.08 -26.58
C SER A 321 5.63 -27.08 -27.04
N ASN A 322 4.79 -26.16 -26.55
CA ASN A 322 3.40 -26.02 -26.98
C ASN A 322 3.25 -25.26 -28.32
N THR A 323 3.80 -25.89 -29.37
CA THR A 323 3.73 -25.47 -30.78
C THR A 323 2.36 -25.71 -31.45
N GLY A 324 1.30 -25.91 -30.65
CA GLY A 324 -0.07 -26.02 -31.13
C GLY A 324 -0.49 -24.81 -31.98
N ALA A 325 -1.51 -25.00 -32.82
CA ALA A 325 -1.95 -23.98 -33.79
C ALA A 325 -2.59 -22.71 -33.18
N THR A 326 -2.52 -22.57 -31.85
CA THR A 326 -3.38 -21.73 -31.01
C THR A 326 -2.60 -20.61 -30.32
N ASN A 327 -1.29 -20.78 -30.12
CA ASN A 327 -0.41 -19.73 -29.60
C ASN A 327 0.14 -18.88 -30.74
N ASN A 328 0.42 -17.60 -30.47
CA ASN A 328 1.03 -16.71 -31.45
C ASN A 328 2.44 -17.22 -31.85
N LYS A 329 2.58 -17.72 -33.08
CA LYS A 329 3.83 -18.31 -33.58
C LYS A 329 4.96 -17.29 -33.70
N GLU A 330 4.66 -16.05 -34.07
CA GLU A 330 5.70 -15.00 -34.16
C GLU A 330 6.21 -14.64 -32.76
N PHE A 331 5.33 -14.60 -31.75
CA PHE A 331 5.74 -14.47 -30.36
C PHE A 331 6.64 -15.63 -29.91
N LEU A 332 6.25 -16.89 -30.19
CA LEU A 332 7.06 -18.06 -29.79
C LEU A 332 8.44 -18.11 -30.46
N GLU A 333 8.56 -17.72 -31.74
CA GLU A 333 9.87 -17.63 -32.41
C GLU A 333 10.74 -16.50 -31.82
N LYS A 334 10.15 -15.41 -31.35
CA LYS A 334 10.87 -14.33 -30.65
C LYS A 334 11.24 -14.72 -29.22
N LEU A 335 10.40 -15.47 -28.51
CA LEU A 335 10.64 -15.94 -27.15
C LEU A 335 11.96 -16.72 -27.04
N LYS A 336 12.33 -17.47 -28.08
CA LYS A 336 13.63 -18.17 -28.17
C LYS A 336 14.84 -17.22 -28.06
N GLN A 337 14.70 -15.95 -28.46
CA GLN A 337 15.75 -14.93 -28.36
C GLN A 337 15.91 -14.32 -26.95
N TYR A 338 14.92 -14.53 -26.07
CA TYR A 338 14.94 -14.01 -24.70
C TYR A 338 15.36 -15.14 -23.76
N GLU A 339 16.67 -15.31 -23.60
CA GLU A 339 17.25 -16.40 -22.80
C GLU A 339 16.84 -16.36 -21.32
N SER A 340 16.76 -15.16 -20.72
CA SER A 340 16.29 -14.91 -19.35
C SER A 340 15.10 -13.95 -19.30
N ILE A 341 14.48 -13.84 -18.12
CA ILE A 341 13.44 -12.85 -17.81
C ILE A 341 13.92 -11.41 -18.04
N HIS A 342 15.18 -11.09 -17.73
CA HIS A 342 15.72 -9.73 -17.90
C HIS A 342 15.74 -9.32 -19.37
N LEU A 343 16.16 -10.23 -20.28
CA LEU A 343 16.15 -9.99 -21.72
C LEU A 343 14.73 -9.82 -22.27
N PHE A 344 13.76 -10.55 -21.72
CA PHE A 344 12.34 -10.41 -22.06
C PHE A 344 11.81 -9.04 -21.64
N LEU A 345 12.00 -8.65 -20.38
CA LEU A 345 11.53 -7.37 -19.84
C LEU A 345 12.24 -6.17 -20.47
N ASP A 346 13.52 -6.30 -20.82
CA ASP A 346 14.26 -5.26 -21.55
C ASP A 346 13.68 -4.97 -22.93
N SER A 347 13.03 -5.95 -23.57
CA SER A 347 12.34 -5.72 -24.84
C SER A 347 11.05 -4.88 -24.69
N LEU A 348 10.54 -4.71 -23.47
CA LEU A 348 9.36 -3.89 -23.15
C LEU A 348 9.69 -2.39 -22.95
N LYS A 349 10.95 -1.97 -23.11
CA LYS A 349 11.44 -0.57 -22.95
C LYS A 349 10.84 0.45 -23.95
N ASN A 350 9.83 0.06 -24.73
CA ASN A 350 8.99 0.94 -25.57
C ASN A 350 7.66 1.37 -24.90
N GLY A 351 7.35 0.90 -23.68
CA GLY A 351 6.13 1.25 -22.90
C GLY A 351 6.41 2.18 -21.69
N PRO A 352 5.71 2.07 -20.54
CA PRO A 352 6.01 2.88 -19.35
C PRO A 352 7.38 2.60 -18.71
N CYS A 353 8.02 1.48 -19.07
CA CYS A 353 9.42 1.21 -18.75
C CYS A 353 10.41 1.89 -19.72
N LYS A 354 9.95 2.87 -20.51
CA LYS A 354 10.79 3.64 -21.43
C LYS A 354 11.64 4.64 -20.66
N ASN A 355 12.94 4.55 -20.90
CA ASN A 355 13.95 5.34 -20.21
C ASN A 355 14.09 6.74 -20.83
N ASP A 356 13.11 7.61 -20.59
CA ASP A 356 13.19 9.02 -20.96
C ASP A 356 13.89 9.83 -19.84
N ASN A 357 15.12 10.25 -20.14
CA ASN A 357 16.02 11.15 -19.40
C ASN A 357 15.66 11.53 -17.94
N GLY A 358 16.46 11.09 -16.98
CA GLY A 358 16.80 11.94 -15.84
C GLY A 358 17.27 11.24 -14.58
N SER A 359 16.39 10.46 -13.95
CA SER A 359 16.70 9.89 -12.61
C SER A 359 16.06 8.55 -12.27
N SER A 360 15.10 8.04 -13.06
CA SER A 360 14.30 6.86 -12.70
C SER A 360 14.31 5.74 -13.76
N THR A 361 15.44 5.57 -14.43
CA THR A 361 15.70 4.52 -15.43
C THR A 361 15.47 3.13 -14.82
N VAL A 362 14.56 2.34 -15.39
CA VAL A 362 14.36 0.94 -15.00
C VAL A 362 15.27 0.05 -15.83
N ASP A 363 16.06 -0.77 -15.15
CA ASP A 363 16.97 -1.75 -15.76
C ASP A 363 16.92 -3.04 -14.96
N PHE A 364 16.18 -4.04 -15.46
CA PHE A 364 15.98 -5.29 -14.72
C PHE A 364 17.29 -6.07 -14.56
N ASN A 365 18.28 -5.88 -15.45
CA ASN A 365 19.64 -6.44 -15.28
C ASN A 365 20.38 -5.90 -14.05
N LYS A 366 19.83 -4.86 -13.39
CA LYS A 366 20.37 -4.21 -12.20
C LYS A 366 19.32 -4.17 -11.08
N GLU A 367 19.00 -5.33 -10.54
CA GLU A 367 17.95 -5.50 -9.54
C GLU A 367 18.13 -4.59 -8.32
N ASP A 368 19.35 -4.38 -7.83
CA ASP A 368 19.59 -3.51 -6.67
C ASP A 368 19.37 -2.01 -6.96
N GLU A 369 19.49 -1.56 -8.22
CA GLU A 369 19.11 -0.20 -8.64
C GLU A 369 17.59 -0.12 -8.88
N THR A 370 17.02 -1.11 -9.60
CA THR A 370 15.60 -1.15 -9.99
C THR A 370 14.66 -1.32 -8.79
N PHE A 371 14.96 -2.25 -7.88
CA PHE A 371 14.23 -2.46 -6.64
C PHE A 371 14.78 -1.62 -5.47
N GLY A 372 15.68 -0.68 -5.75
CA GLY A 372 16.08 0.37 -4.81
C GLY A 372 15.03 1.46 -4.67
N HIS A 373 15.21 2.30 -3.64
CA HIS A 373 14.38 3.49 -3.38
C HIS A 373 14.93 4.80 -3.98
N GLU A 374 16.00 4.69 -4.79
CA GLU A 374 16.84 5.81 -5.20
C GLU A 374 17.36 6.62 -3.97
N ASN A 375 18.26 7.57 -4.16
CA ASN A 375 18.90 8.25 -3.02
C ASN A 375 17.94 9.21 -2.27
N TYR A 376 16.66 9.30 -2.70
CA TYR A 376 15.65 10.17 -2.07
C TYR A 376 15.22 9.70 -0.68
N CYS A 377 15.32 8.40 -0.36
CA CYS A 377 14.95 7.84 0.95
C CYS A 377 16.13 7.54 1.89
N ASP A 378 17.35 7.92 1.49
CA ASP A 378 18.56 7.86 2.33
C ASP A 378 18.46 8.75 3.58
N PRO A 379 19.35 8.57 4.58
CA PRO A 379 19.58 9.54 5.64
C PRO A 379 20.03 10.91 5.14
N CYS A 380 20.11 11.90 6.05
CA CYS A 380 20.76 13.16 5.74
C CYS A 380 22.28 12.95 5.52
N PRO A 381 22.90 13.52 4.47
CA PRO A 381 24.32 13.32 4.16
C PRO A 381 25.27 14.00 5.17
N LYS A 382 24.73 14.88 6.01
CA LYS A 382 25.40 15.65 7.06
C LYS A 382 24.38 16.04 8.12
N PHE A 383 24.80 16.23 9.36
CA PHE A 383 23.91 16.61 10.46
C PHE A 383 24.26 18.01 10.96
N LYS A 384 23.32 18.97 10.88
CA LYS A 384 23.51 20.34 11.40
C LYS A 384 23.47 20.35 12.92
N VAL A 385 24.38 21.07 13.57
CA VAL A 385 24.41 21.23 15.03
C VAL A 385 24.61 22.69 15.43
N GLU A 386 23.95 23.10 16.51
CA GLU A 386 24.11 24.41 17.13
C GLU A 386 25.28 24.40 18.12
N CYS A 387 26.13 25.43 18.07
CA CYS A 387 27.31 25.52 18.91
C CYS A 387 27.39 26.90 19.61
N ASN A 388 27.14 26.92 20.92
CA ASN A 388 27.15 28.14 21.71
C ASN A 388 28.59 28.69 21.85
N GLY A 389 28.80 29.94 21.43
CA GLY A 389 30.06 30.66 21.63
C GLY A 389 31.29 30.02 20.96
N GLY A 390 31.11 29.28 19.86
CA GLY A 390 32.21 28.58 19.17
C GLY A 390 32.57 27.21 19.77
N PHE A 391 31.86 26.76 20.82
CA PHE A 391 32.04 25.44 21.43
C PHE A 391 30.76 24.61 21.29
N CYS A 392 30.80 23.61 20.43
CA CYS A 392 29.79 22.54 20.44
C CYS A 392 30.04 21.72 21.72
N THR A 393 29.13 21.76 22.70
CA THR A 393 29.35 21.20 24.06
C THR A 393 29.31 19.67 24.09
N GLY A 394 30.33 19.03 23.50
CA GLY A 394 30.63 17.62 23.65
C GLY A 394 31.42 17.37 24.93
N GLY A 395 30.74 17.05 26.03
CA GLY A 395 31.43 16.59 27.23
C GLY A 395 32.29 15.35 26.94
N GLY A 396 33.61 15.50 27.04
CA GLY A 396 34.60 14.42 27.17
C GLY A 396 35.25 13.83 25.92
N THR A 397 34.85 14.19 24.69
CA THR A 397 35.39 13.55 23.47
C THR A 397 36.44 14.39 22.75
N GLN A 398 37.45 13.74 22.15
CA GLN A 398 38.59 14.39 21.48
C GLN A 398 38.24 15.06 20.13
N VAL A 399 37.06 14.79 19.57
CA VAL A 399 36.61 15.32 18.28
C VAL A 399 36.01 16.72 18.45
N LYS A 400 36.73 17.74 17.98
CA LYS A 400 36.22 19.11 17.87
C LYS A 400 35.52 19.30 16.53
N CYS A 401 34.22 19.57 16.53
CA CYS A 401 33.54 20.04 15.32
C CYS A 401 34.11 21.40 14.90
N ASN A 402 34.45 21.53 13.61
CA ASN A 402 34.89 22.80 13.02
C ASN A 402 33.69 23.75 12.89
N VAL A 403 33.58 24.72 13.80
CA VAL A 403 32.50 25.71 13.81
C VAL A 403 32.72 26.74 12.70
N LYS A 404 31.69 26.97 11.86
CA LYS A 404 31.70 28.07 10.89
C LYS A 404 31.40 29.39 11.59
N ASN A 405 31.85 30.51 11.00
CA ASN A 405 31.73 31.86 11.57
C ASN A 405 30.29 32.32 11.92
N ASN A 406 29.25 31.57 11.50
CA ASN A 406 27.84 31.82 11.80
C ASN A 406 27.28 31.03 13.00
N GLY A 407 28.11 30.29 13.75
CA GLY A 407 27.69 29.53 14.94
C GLY A 407 27.08 28.15 14.67
N SER A 408 26.89 27.78 13.40
CA SER A 408 26.48 26.43 12.99
C SER A 408 27.68 25.57 12.61
N ALA A 409 27.66 24.29 12.99
CA ALA A 409 28.57 23.27 12.45
C ALA A 409 27.77 22.15 11.77
N TYR A 410 28.46 21.34 10.98
CA TYR A 410 27.91 20.12 10.38
C TYR A 410 28.79 18.94 10.75
N ILE A 411 28.18 17.83 11.16
CA ILE A 411 28.84 16.53 11.31
C ILE A 411 28.75 15.82 9.95
N THR A 412 29.90 15.44 9.40
CA THR A 412 30.03 14.67 8.16
C THR A 412 30.42 13.22 8.43
N ALA A 413 30.38 12.35 7.41
CA ALA A 413 30.85 10.96 7.52
C ALA A 413 32.28 10.88 8.08
N SER A 414 33.19 11.74 7.61
CA SER A 414 34.58 11.78 8.08
C SER A 414 34.70 12.17 9.56
N ASP A 415 33.80 12.99 10.10
CA ASP A 415 33.80 13.32 11.54
C ASP A 415 33.32 12.14 12.41
N ILE A 416 32.48 11.26 11.84
CA ILE A 416 31.95 10.06 12.52
C ILE A 416 33.00 8.94 12.56
N GLU A 417 33.73 8.74 11.47
CA GLU A 417 34.82 7.76 11.41
C GLU A 417 35.95 8.07 12.41
N ASN A 418 36.26 9.36 12.61
CA ASN A 418 37.20 9.83 13.62
C ASN A 418 36.62 9.91 15.05
N GLY A 419 35.39 9.44 15.26
CA GLY A 419 34.74 9.36 16.58
C GLY A 419 35.46 8.42 17.56
N GLY A 420 35.34 8.70 18.85
CA GLY A 420 35.84 7.82 19.92
C GLY A 420 34.96 6.57 20.14
N ASP A 421 35.11 5.94 21.31
CA ASP A 421 34.47 4.67 21.70
C ASP A 421 33.02 4.51 21.20
N SER A 422 32.77 3.41 20.49
CA SER A 422 31.45 3.00 20.02
C SER A 422 30.79 1.98 20.97
N THR A 423 29.46 1.92 20.91
CA THR A 423 28.64 0.90 21.57
C THR A 423 27.89 0.14 20.49
N GLU A 424 28.07 -1.19 20.44
CA GLU A 424 27.29 -2.06 19.56
C GLU A 424 25.84 -2.19 20.06
N ILE A 425 24.88 -2.02 19.14
CA ILE A 425 23.46 -2.30 19.34
C ILE A 425 22.97 -3.14 18.16
N ASN A 426 22.52 -4.36 18.44
CA ASN A 426 22.01 -5.24 17.40
C ASN A 426 20.50 -5.08 17.27
N MET A 427 20.01 -5.14 16.03
CA MET A 427 18.60 -5.06 15.66
C MET A 427 18.28 -6.22 14.71
N LEU A 428 17.51 -7.20 15.18
CA LEU A 428 17.00 -8.27 14.33
C LEU A 428 15.81 -7.76 13.53
N VAL A 429 15.82 -8.01 12.21
CA VAL A 429 14.78 -7.61 11.26
C VAL A 429 14.31 -8.83 10.48
N SER A 430 12.99 -8.99 10.28
CA SER A 430 12.42 -9.96 9.33
C SER A 430 12.84 -9.58 7.91
N ASP A 431 13.74 -10.35 7.30
CA ASP A 431 14.38 -10.06 6.01
C ASP A 431 14.85 -11.42 5.43
N ASP A 432 14.47 -11.72 4.19
CA ASP A 432 14.66 -13.03 3.55
C ASP A 432 16.09 -13.24 2.97
N SER A 433 16.91 -12.19 2.98
CA SER A 433 18.16 -12.11 2.20
C SER A 433 19.21 -13.16 2.55
N THR A 434 20.19 -13.30 1.65
CA THR A 434 21.21 -14.36 1.67
C THR A 434 22.11 -14.38 2.91
N LYS A 435 22.19 -13.29 3.68
CA LYS A 435 23.00 -13.19 4.92
C LYS A 435 22.11 -13.35 6.15
N LYS A 436 21.65 -14.57 6.36
CA LYS A 436 20.71 -14.91 7.44
C LYS A 436 21.41 -14.95 8.80
N PHE A 437 20.71 -14.52 9.85
CA PHE A 437 21.11 -14.71 11.24
C PHE A 437 21.10 -16.22 11.57
N GLU A 438 22.25 -16.77 11.92
CA GLU A 438 22.39 -18.15 12.36
C GLU A 438 21.99 -18.26 13.84
N GLY A 439 20.83 -18.86 14.12
CA GLY A 439 20.35 -19.04 15.48
C GLY A 439 18.92 -19.59 15.57
N ASP A 440 18.58 -20.10 16.76
CA ASP A 440 17.33 -20.81 17.05
C ASP A 440 16.07 -20.04 16.61
N LEU A 441 16.09 -18.71 16.72
CA LEU A 441 15.00 -17.84 16.31
C LEU A 441 14.65 -17.99 14.82
N ASN A 442 15.67 -18.00 13.96
CA ASN A 442 15.49 -18.07 12.52
C ASN A 442 14.90 -19.43 12.11
N GLU A 443 15.44 -20.51 12.69
CA GLU A 443 14.99 -21.88 12.40
C GLU A 443 13.61 -22.20 13.00
N ALA A 444 13.29 -21.69 14.19
CA ALA A 444 11.95 -21.82 14.77
C ALA A 444 10.91 -21.06 13.94
N CYS A 445 11.20 -19.84 13.49
CA CYS A 445 10.24 -19.00 12.79
C CYS A 445 10.04 -19.35 11.32
N LYS A 446 11.06 -19.87 10.62
CA LYS A 446 10.88 -20.53 9.31
C LYS A 446 9.96 -21.75 9.41
N ARG A 447 10.23 -22.64 10.38
CA ARG A 447 9.43 -23.86 10.63
C ARG A 447 7.99 -23.56 11.04
N ALA A 448 7.76 -22.41 11.67
CA ALA A 448 6.44 -21.90 12.00
C ALA A 448 5.71 -21.22 10.82
N ASN A 449 6.37 -21.03 9.67
CA ASN A 449 5.91 -20.23 8.54
C ASN A 449 5.46 -18.82 8.97
N ILE A 450 6.25 -18.18 9.83
CA ILE A 450 6.04 -16.81 10.33
C ILE A 450 6.97 -15.82 9.64
N PHE A 451 8.27 -16.14 9.54
CA PHE A 451 9.29 -15.34 8.86
C PHE A 451 10.13 -16.24 7.94
N GLU A 452 10.49 -15.76 6.75
CA GLU A 452 11.28 -16.51 5.76
C GLU A 452 12.80 -16.37 5.98
N GLY A 453 13.18 -15.32 6.69
CA GLY A 453 14.51 -15.07 7.17
C GLY A 453 14.48 -14.00 8.26
N ILE A 454 15.56 -13.96 9.03
CA ILE A 454 15.86 -12.90 9.98
C ILE A 454 17.30 -12.49 9.76
N LYS A 455 17.55 -11.19 9.80
CA LYS A 455 18.84 -10.55 9.60
C LYS A 455 19.23 -9.76 10.83
N GLU A 456 20.49 -9.87 11.23
CA GLU A 456 21.06 -9.07 12.32
C GLU A 456 21.74 -7.83 11.75
N ASN A 457 21.14 -6.66 11.97
CA ASN A 457 21.78 -5.38 11.69
C ASN A 457 22.57 -4.95 12.93
N LYS A 458 23.91 -5.00 12.84
CA LYS A 458 24.83 -4.54 13.90
C LYS A 458 25.12 -3.06 13.72
N TRP A 459 24.66 -2.24 14.66
CA TRP A 459 24.85 -0.80 14.63
C TRP A 459 25.91 -0.36 15.63
N GLU A 460 26.91 0.38 15.16
CA GLU A 460 27.87 1.07 16.02
C GLU A 460 27.40 2.48 16.35
N CYS A 461 26.96 2.71 17.58
CA CYS A 461 26.52 4.01 18.06
C CYS A 461 27.62 4.72 18.87
N ARG A 462 28.00 5.93 18.44
CA ARG A 462 29.09 6.73 19.02
C ARG A 462 28.70 8.20 19.17
N LYS A 463 29.29 8.91 20.13
CA LYS A 463 28.97 10.32 20.43
C LYS A 463 29.89 11.28 19.68
N VAL A 464 29.34 12.02 18.72
CA VAL A 464 30.05 12.99 17.88
C VAL A 464 29.46 14.38 18.12
N CYS A 465 30.29 15.33 18.55
CA CYS A 465 29.91 16.73 18.83
C CYS A 465 28.65 16.93 19.69
N GLY A 466 28.35 15.98 20.58
CA GLY A 466 27.18 16.01 21.48
C GLY A 466 26.00 15.15 21.01
N VAL A 467 25.93 14.82 19.72
CA VAL A 467 24.91 13.94 19.10
C VAL A 467 25.35 12.48 19.23
N ASP A 468 24.42 11.56 19.49
CA ASP A 468 24.70 10.12 19.43
C ASP A 468 24.26 9.62 18.04
N ILE A 469 25.24 9.19 17.23
CA ILE A 469 25.08 8.77 15.84
C ILE A 469 25.37 7.28 15.74
N CYS A 470 24.48 6.54 15.08
CA CYS A 470 24.59 5.12 14.82
C CYS A 470 24.99 4.87 13.37
N THR A 471 25.94 3.96 13.18
CA THR A 471 26.46 3.56 11.86
C THR A 471 26.16 2.09 11.59
N LEU A 472 25.62 1.78 10.41
CA LEU A 472 25.46 0.42 9.90
C LEU A 472 26.36 0.25 8.67
N GLU A 473 27.21 -0.78 8.69
CA GLU A 473 28.02 -1.14 7.54
C GLU A 473 27.22 -2.02 6.57
N LYS A 474 26.96 -1.51 5.37
CA LYS A 474 26.37 -2.25 4.25
C LYS A 474 27.48 -2.67 3.29
N LYS A 475 27.30 -3.82 2.64
CA LYS A 475 28.12 -4.24 1.49
C LYS A 475 27.26 -4.11 0.25
N ASP A 476 27.68 -3.31 -0.71
CA ASP A 476 27.08 -3.20 -2.04
C ASP A 476 28.01 -3.81 -3.09
N THR A 477 27.66 -3.67 -4.37
CA THR A 477 28.47 -4.13 -5.51
C THR A 477 29.72 -3.28 -5.77
N ASN A 478 29.86 -2.12 -5.12
CA ASN A 478 30.96 -1.16 -5.33
C ASN A 478 31.94 -1.05 -4.15
N GLY A 479 31.60 -1.58 -2.96
CA GLY A 479 32.45 -1.58 -1.78
C GLY A 479 31.71 -1.77 -0.45
N GLN A 480 32.15 -1.02 0.56
CA GLN A 480 31.47 -0.90 1.85
C GLN A 480 30.83 0.49 1.92
N VAL A 481 29.50 0.53 2.07
CA VAL A 481 28.75 1.78 2.25
C VAL A 481 28.30 1.87 3.69
N LYS A 482 28.65 2.97 4.36
CA LYS A 482 28.24 3.23 5.75
C LYS A 482 26.97 4.07 5.75
N GLU A 483 25.91 3.54 6.34
CA GLU A 483 24.69 4.30 6.63
C GLU A 483 24.82 4.94 8.02
N HIS A 484 24.67 6.25 8.10
CA HIS A 484 24.69 7.00 9.37
C HIS A 484 23.32 7.59 9.67
N ILE A 485 22.81 7.37 10.89
CA ILE A 485 21.54 7.93 11.39
C ILE A 485 21.70 8.41 12.83
N ILE A 486 20.83 9.32 13.28
CA ILE A 486 20.81 9.73 14.70
C ILE A 486 20.06 8.71 15.57
N MET A 487 20.33 8.67 16.87
CA MET A 487 19.63 7.77 17.82
C MET A 487 18.08 7.87 17.73
N LYS A 488 17.53 9.04 17.40
CA LYS A 488 16.07 9.21 17.20
C LYS A 488 15.52 8.45 15.99
N GLU A 489 16.25 8.47 14.87
CA GLU A 489 15.91 7.70 13.67
C GLU A 489 16.09 6.19 13.92
N PHE A 490 17.16 5.80 14.64
CA PHE A 490 17.38 4.41 15.06
C PHE A 490 16.20 3.87 15.89
N VAL A 491 15.75 4.62 16.89
CA VAL A 491 14.60 4.23 17.74
C VAL A 491 13.31 4.15 16.92
N LYS A 492 13.08 5.07 15.97
CA LYS A 492 11.96 4.99 15.02
C LYS A 492 11.99 3.68 14.23
N ARG A 493 13.12 3.37 13.56
CA ARG A 493 13.26 2.14 12.76
C ARG A 493 13.03 0.88 13.60
N TRP A 494 13.58 0.83 14.81
CA TRP A 494 13.37 -0.30 15.73
C TRP A 494 11.89 -0.51 16.05
N LEU A 495 11.15 0.57 16.32
CA LEU A 495 9.72 0.52 16.62
C LEU A 495 8.91 0.08 15.39
N GLU A 496 9.24 0.59 14.20
CA GLU A 496 8.55 0.21 12.95
C GLU A 496 8.66 -1.30 12.68
N TYR A 497 9.87 -1.86 12.74
CA TYR A 497 10.08 -3.31 12.60
C TYR A 497 9.41 -4.11 13.73
N PHE A 498 9.46 -3.63 14.97
CA PHE A 498 8.79 -4.28 16.10
C PHE A 498 7.28 -4.41 15.88
N PHE A 499 6.60 -3.36 15.42
CA PHE A 499 5.16 -3.40 15.18
C PHE A 499 4.77 -4.25 13.97
N GLU A 500 5.60 -4.26 12.92
CA GLU A 500 5.42 -5.10 11.74
C GLU A 500 5.52 -6.60 12.09
N ASP A 501 6.63 -7.01 12.71
CA ASP A 501 6.83 -8.37 13.22
C ASP A 501 5.71 -8.80 14.18
N TYR A 502 5.35 -7.93 15.15
CA TYR A 502 4.29 -8.20 16.12
C TYR A 502 2.94 -8.45 15.44
N ASN A 503 2.60 -7.65 14.42
CA ASN A 503 1.36 -7.80 13.66
C ASN A 503 1.38 -9.07 12.80
N ARG A 504 2.51 -9.40 12.14
CA ARG A 504 2.70 -10.63 11.36
C ARG A 504 2.53 -11.88 12.23
N ILE A 505 3.16 -11.90 13.41
CA ILE A 505 2.97 -12.96 14.41
C ILE A 505 1.50 -13.02 14.87
N ARG A 506 0.89 -11.89 15.24
CA ARG A 506 -0.50 -11.85 15.70
C ARG A 506 -1.47 -12.37 14.63
N LYS A 507 -1.25 -12.07 13.34
CA LYS A 507 -2.04 -12.60 12.22
C LYS A 507 -1.94 -14.13 12.16
N LYS A 508 -0.72 -14.68 12.19
CA LYS A 508 -0.47 -16.14 12.18
C LYS A 508 -1.02 -16.86 13.43
N LEU A 509 -1.19 -16.16 14.55
CA LEU A 509 -1.86 -16.68 15.76
C LEU A 509 -3.40 -16.71 15.67
N LYS A 510 -4.06 -15.87 14.84
CA LYS A 510 -5.54 -15.82 14.74
C LYS A 510 -6.17 -17.21 14.46
N PRO A 511 -5.73 -18.01 13.45
CA PRO A 511 -6.38 -19.28 13.13
C PRO A 511 -6.23 -20.37 14.20
N CYS A 512 -5.14 -20.34 14.98
CA CYS A 512 -4.92 -21.26 16.10
C CYS A 512 -5.98 -21.10 17.19
N THR A 513 -6.51 -19.89 17.37
CA THR A 513 -7.60 -19.57 18.31
C THR A 513 -8.91 -20.25 17.89
N ASN A 514 -9.22 -20.27 16.60
CA ASN A 514 -10.51 -20.74 16.08
C ASN A 514 -10.56 -22.26 15.81
N SER A 515 -9.41 -22.90 15.66
CA SER A 515 -9.30 -24.32 15.26
C SER A 515 -8.99 -25.28 16.41
N GLY A 516 -8.70 -24.79 17.62
CA GLY A 516 -8.36 -25.60 18.79
C GLY A 516 -7.03 -26.35 18.69
N LYS A 517 -6.24 -26.13 17.63
CA LYS A 517 -4.94 -26.76 17.38
C LYS A 517 -3.83 -25.70 17.38
N GLY A 518 -3.21 -25.50 18.54
CA GLY A 518 -1.97 -24.71 18.63
C GLY A 518 -0.78 -25.55 18.17
N SER A 519 -0.02 -25.08 17.19
CA SER A 519 1.20 -25.78 16.76
C SER A 519 2.38 -25.44 17.68
N LYS A 520 3.13 -26.46 18.08
CA LYS A 520 4.32 -26.30 18.93
C LYS A 520 5.38 -25.41 18.26
N CYS A 521 5.52 -25.52 16.93
CA CYS A 521 6.44 -24.71 16.12
C CYS A 521 6.15 -23.20 16.20
N ILE A 522 4.88 -22.78 16.16
CA ILE A 522 4.50 -21.36 16.32
C ILE A 522 4.89 -20.84 17.72
N LYS A 523 4.58 -21.58 18.79
CA LYS A 523 4.90 -21.14 20.15
C LYS A 523 6.42 -20.96 20.35
N GLU A 524 7.22 -21.90 19.84
CA GLU A 524 8.68 -21.86 19.90
C GLU A 524 9.26 -20.60 19.22
N CYS A 525 8.79 -20.26 18.03
CA CYS A 525 9.15 -18.99 17.36
C CYS A 525 8.76 -17.78 18.21
N VAL A 526 7.52 -17.72 18.72
CA VAL A 526 7.02 -16.57 19.48
C VAL A 526 7.78 -16.36 20.79
N ASP A 527 8.01 -17.41 21.58
CA ASP A 527 8.75 -17.32 22.84
C ASP A 527 10.21 -16.88 22.61
N THR A 528 10.82 -17.32 21.51
CA THR A 528 12.18 -16.91 21.13
C THR A 528 12.22 -15.45 20.64
N TRP A 529 11.29 -15.05 19.77
CA TRP A 529 11.20 -13.68 19.24
C TRP A 529 10.98 -12.66 20.35
N ILE A 530 10.08 -12.97 21.29
CA ILE A 530 9.84 -12.16 22.49
C ILE A 530 11.10 -12.04 23.35
N THR A 531 11.89 -13.11 23.46
CA THR A 531 13.13 -13.13 24.24
C THR A 531 14.20 -12.22 23.64
N GLU A 532 14.43 -12.28 22.32
CA GLU A 532 15.40 -11.40 21.66
C GLU A 532 14.94 -9.94 21.64
N LYS A 533 13.69 -9.66 21.30
CA LYS A 533 13.15 -8.29 21.29
C LYS A 533 13.18 -7.63 22.68
N ARG A 534 13.03 -8.40 23.77
CA ARG A 534 13.27 -7.90 25.14
C ARG A 534 14.74 -7.54 25.40
N LYS A 535 15.70 -8.32 24.90
CA LYS A 535 17.14 -8.02 25.05
C LYS A 535 17.49 -6.72 24.30
N GLU A 536 17.06 -6.61 23.04
CA GLU A 536 17.24 -5.40 22.22
C GLU A 536 16.67 -4.16 22.92
N TRP A 537 15.37 -4.21 23.27
CA TRP A 537 14.69 -3.08 23.89
C TRP A 537 15.32 -2.68 25.22
N LYS A 538 15.72 -3.66 26.07
CA LYS A 538 16.40 -3.39 27.33
C LYS A 538 17.75 -2.70 27.13
N ASN A 539 18.52 -3.08 26.11
CA ASN A 539 19.78 -2.42 25.78
C ASN A 539 19.53 -0.97 25.35
N ILE A 540 18.66 -0.74 24.37
CA ILE A 540 18.31 0.60 23.85
C ILE A 540 17.80 1.51 24.98
N ASN A 541 16.87 0.99 25.79
CA ASN A 541 16.22 1.74 26.86
C ASN A 541 17.19 2.10 27.99
N SER A 542 18.01 1.15 28.45
CA SER A 542 18.97 1.42 29.55
C SER A 542 20.18 2.26 29.11
N THR A 543 20.68 2.05 27.89
CA THR A 543 21.87 2.75 27.39
C THR A 543 21.56 4.18 26.96
N TYR A 544 20.38 4.46 26.38
CA TYR A 544 20.02 5.79 25.85
C TYR A 544 18.74 6.36 26.46
N LEU A 545 17.59 5.70 26.30
CA LEU A 545 16.28 6.33 26.58
C LEU A 545 16.10 6.73 28.05
N LYS A 546 16.48 5.88 29.02
CA LYS A 546 16.47 6.20 30.48
C LYS A 546 17.41 7.35 30.86
N LYS A 547 18.39 7.71 30.02
CA LYS A 547 19.28 8.87 30.24
C LYS A 547 18.67 10.13 29.62
N TYR A 548 18.12 10.01 28.41
CA TYR A 548 17.49 11.11 27.68
C TYR A 548 16.24 11.61 28.42
N THR A 549 15.32 10.69 28.77
CA THR A 549 14.05 11.00 29.44
C THR A 549 14.18 11.66 30.81
N LYS A 550 15.34 11.55 31.48
CA LYS A 550 15.63 12.30 32.71
C LYS A 550 15.80 13.81 32.49
N LEU A 551 16.01 14.21 31.24
CA LEU A 551 16.11 15.61 30.80
C LEU A 551 14.76 16.15 30.27
N ASN A 552 13.76 15.28 30.08
CA ASN A 552 12.45 15.65 29.53
C ASN A 552 11.57 16.31 30.60
N HIS A 553 11.56 17.64 30.64
CA HIS A 553 10.63 18.39 31.49
C HIS A 553 9.22 18.53 30.86
N ASP A 554 9.10 18.40 29.54
CA ASP A 554 7.89 18.67 28.75
C ASP A 554 6.82 17.55 28.79
N GLY A 555 7.02 16.48 29.56
CA GLY A 555 6.07 15.35 29.64
C GLY A 555 5.96 14.46 28.39
N ASN A 556 6.70 14.76 27.31
CA ASN A 556 6.73 13.92 26.11
C ASN A 556 7.39 12.56 26.36
N ASN A 557 6.66 11.51 26.00
CA ASN A 557 6.98 10.11 26.26
C ASN A 557 6.79 9.25 25.00
N LEU A 558 7.12 7.95 25.12
CA LEU A 558 7.00 6.98 24.04
C LEU A 558 5.58 6.90 23.44
N ILE A 559 4.52 7.14 24.22
CA ILE A 559 3.14 7.06 23.73
C ILE A 559 2.87 8.20 22.75
N ASN A 560 3.19 9.44 23.10
CA ASN A 560 3.06 10.57 22.19
C ASN A 560 3.86 10.35 20.90
N PHE A 561 5.06 9.78 21.02
CA PHE A 561 5.89 9.44 19.87
C PHE A 561 5.22 8.41 18.96
N LEU A 562 4.70 7.31 19.52
CA LEU A 562 3.97 6.28 18.77
C LEU A 562 2.66 6.79 18.15
N GLU A 563 1.96 7.73 18.80
CA GLU A 563 0.78 8.41 18.24
C GLU A 563 1.13 9.32 17.04
N THR A 564 2.41 9.69 16.85
CA THR A 564 2.88 10.58 15.77
C THR A 564 3.72 9.89 14.68
N LEU A 565 4.41 8.80 15.00
CA LEU A 565 5.39 8.16 14.11
C LEU A 565 4.75 7.32 13.01
N ILE A 566 3.75 6.54 13.39
CA ILE A 566 3.26 5.43 12.58
C ILE A 566 1.96 5.89 11.94
N PRO A 567 1.83 5.87 10.59
CA PRO A 567 0.54 6.01 9.92
C PRO A 567 -0.39 5.01 10.60
N GLY A 568 -1.46 5.51 11.25
CA GLY A 568 -1.91 4.94 12.53
C GLY A 568 -2.33 3.47 12.52
N ASN A 569 -2.43 2.84 11.35
CA ASN A 569 -2.80 1.45 11.14
C ASN A 569 -1.93 0.46 11.92
N ASP A 570 -0.59 0.46 11.87
CA ASP A 570 0.18 -0.64 12.50
C ASP A 570 0.03 -0.68 14.03
N VAL A 571 0.03 0.47 14.72
CA VAL A 571 -0.18 0.49 16.18
C VAL A 571 -1.66 0.25 16.53
N LYS A 572 -2.61 0.73 15.72
CA LYS A 572 -4.04 0.38 15.90
C LYS A 572 -4.27 -1.12 15.70
N LYS A 573 -3.67 -1.75 14.67
CA LYS A 573 -3.64 -3.20 14.42
C LYS A 573 -3.04 -3.93 15.63
N ALA A 574 -1.89 -3.48 16.15
CA ALA A 574 -1.19 -4.14 17.25
C ALA A 574 -1.95 -4.05 18.59
N THR A 575 -2.46 -2.86 18.93
CA THR A 575 -3.18 -2.61 20.18
C THR A 575 -4.63 -3.10 20.13
N GLY A 576 -5.33 -2.89 19.02
CA GLY A 576 -6.79 -3.03 18.89
C GLY A 576 -7.58 -1.78 19.32
N HIS A 577 -6.93 -0.63 19.54
CA HIS A 577 -7.59 0.58 20.05
C HIS A 577 -7.36 1.79 19.14
N LYS A 578 -8.35 2.71 19.08
CA LYS A 578 -8.25 3.95 18.29
C LYS A 578 -7.19 4.94 18.82
N LYS A 579 -6.92 4.93 20.13
CA LYS A 579 -5.88 5.71 20.80
C LYS A 579 -4.97 4.79 21.62
N ILE A 580 -3.68 5.10 21.69
CA ILE A 580 -2.70 4.25 22.38
C ILE A 580 -2.89 4.33 23.90
N ARG A 581 -3.26 5.52 24.41
CA ARG A 581 -3.58 5.75 25.82
C ARG A 581 -4.75 4.88 26.32
N ASP A 582 -5.70 4.55 25.46
CA ASP A 582 -6.82 3.66 25.81
C ASP A 582 -6.32 2.22 26.05
N PHE A 583 -5.36 1.75 25.24
CA PHE A 583 -4.72 0.45 25.42
C PHE A 583 -3.86 0.40 26.69
N GLU A 584 -3.03 1.43 26.91
CA GLU A 584 -2.19 1.50 28.11
C GLU A 584 -3.04 1.45 29.40
N SER A 585 -4.07 2.30 29.48
CA SER A 585 -4.94 2.38 30.65
C SER A 585 -5.80 1.13 30.87
N LYS A 586 -6.36 0.52 29.80
CA LYS A 586 -7.30 -0.61 29.91
C LYS A 586 -6.66 -1.98 29.92
N VAL A 587 -5.42 -2.14 29.42
CA VAL A 587 -4.76 -3.44 29.25
C VAL A 587 -3.42 -3.51 30.00
N CYS A 588 -2.56 -2.49 29.86
CA CYS A 588 -1.23 -2.53 30.49
C CYS A 588 -1.28 -2.26 32.00
N ASN A 589 -2.15 -1.34 32.42
CA ASN A 589 -2.29 -0.89 33.81
C ASN A 589 -3.39 -1.64 34.61
N CYS A 590 -3.84 -2.83 34.18
CA CYS A 590 -4.81 -3.65 34.94
C CYS A 590 -4.28 -3.99 36.36
N PRO A 591 -5.10 -3.95 37.43
CA PRO A 591 -4.64 -4.20 38.80
C PRO A 591 -4.03 -5.59 39.10
N GLU A 592 -4.31 -6.61 38.28
CA GLU A 592 -3.75 -7.95 38.53
C GLU A 592 -2.23 -8.03 38.27
N THR A 593 -1.67 -7.19 37.39
CA THR A 593 -0.22 -7.16 37.14
C THR A 593 0.56 -6.42 38.22
N SER A 594 -0.11 -5.66 39.10
CA SER A 594 0.55 -4.86 40.15
C SER A 594 0.85 -5.62 41.45
N LYS A 595 0.66 -6.94 41.49
CA LYS A 595 1.04 -7.79 42.63
C LYS A 595 2.55 -8.07 42.73
N GLN A 596 3.34 -7.72 41.71
CA GLN A 596 4.80 -7.63 41.79
C GLN A 596 5.24 -6.17 41.88
N LYS A 597 6.13 -5.88 42.83
CA LYS A 597 6.49 -4.51 43.26
C LYS A 597 7.74 -4.00 42.54
N ASP A 598 7.85 -4.28 41.24
CA ASP A 598 9.04 -4.03 40.42
C ASP A 598 8.68 -3.22 39.16
N GLU A 599 9.66 -2.45 38.66
CA GLU A 599 9.61 -1.40 37.62
C GLU A 599 8.32 -1.25 36.77
N LYS A 600 7.83 0.00 36.62
CA LYS A 600 6.77 0.37 35.67
C LYS A 600 7.12 -0.18 34.27
N LYS A 601 6.34 -1.17 33.81
CA LYS A 601 6.44 -1.75 32.46
C LYS A 601 5.98 -0.72 31.44
N ASP A 602 6.73 -0.57 30.35
CA ASP A 602 6.31 0.28 29.24
C ASP A 602 5.37 -0.47 28.26
N ILE A 603 4.92 0.22 27.22
CA ILE A 603 3.99 -0.33 26.24
C ILE A 603 4.59 -1.49 25.43
N ILE A 604 5.91 -1.52 25.21
CA ILE A 604 6.60 -2.58 24.48
C ILE A 604 6.63 -3.85 25.34
N ASP A 605 7.01 -3.71 26.63
CA ASP A 605 6.93 -4.80 27.59
C ASP A 605 5.50 -5.36 27.74
N CYS A 606 4.50 -4.48 27.75
CA CYS A 606 3.08 -4.82 27.80
C CYS A 606 2.63 -5.62 26.56
N LEU A 607 2.96 -5.16 25.35
CA LEU A 607 2.65 -5.88 24.10
C LEU A 607 3.33 -7.24 24.05
N LEU A 608 4.61 -7.31 24.39
CA LEU A 608 5.37 -8.57 24.48
C LEU A 608 4.76 -9.54 25.51
N HIS A 609 4.28 -9.04 26.65
CA HIS A 609 3.58 -9.85 27.64
C HIS A 609 2.20 -10.33 27.16
N ARG A 610 1.43 -9.50 26.44
CA ARG A 610 0.14 -9.87 25.84
C ARG A 610 0.33 -10.96 24.78
N LEU A 611 1.33 -10.83 23.91
CA LEU A 611 1.66 -11.81 22.88
C LEU A 611 2.03 -13.16 23.48
N ARG A 612 2.88 -13.14 24.53
CA ARG A 612 3.24 -14.34 25.30
C ARG A 612 2.02 -15.01 25.93
N LYS A 613 1.16 -14.26 26.64
CA LYS A 613 -0.08 -14.80 27.23
C LYS A 613 -0.97 -15.48 26.19
N LYS A 614 -1.11 -14.87 24.99
CA LYS A 614 -1.86 -15.50 23.89
C LYS A 614 -1.20 -16.80 23.44
N ALA A 615 0.12 -16.82 23.21
CA ALA A 615 0.87 -18.04 22.88
C ALA A 615 0.84 -19.12 23.99
N GLU A 616 0.75 -18.74 25.26
CA GLU A 616 0.64 -19.66 26.40
C GLU A 616 -0.78 -20.25 26.57
N SER A 617 -1.82 -19.54 26.12
CA SER A 617 -3.22 -19.98 26.25
C SER A 617 -3.64 -21.15 25.35
N TYR A 618 -2.78 -21.61 24.44
CA TYR A 618 -3.07 -22.73 23.53
C TYR A 618 -2.71 -24.10 24.14
N PRO A 619 -3.58 -25.11 24.01
CA PRO A 619 -3.28 -26.46 24.50
C PRO A 619 -2.19 -27.13 23.66
N THR A 620 -1.07 -27.47 24.31
CA THR A 620 -0.01 -28.29 23.69
C THR A 620 -0.46 -29.74 23.55
N GLN A 621 -0.63 -30.23 22.32
CA GLN A 621 -0.86 -31.67 22.10
C GLN A 621 0.42 -32.47 22.33
N THR A 622 0.39 -33.35 23.33
CA THR A 622 1.38 -34.40 23.60
C THR A 622 1.09 -35.64 22.75
N SER A 623 1.46 -35.59 21.46
CA SER A 623 1.67 -36.80 20.66
C SER A 623 2.90 -36.63 19.78
N VAL A 624 3.81 -37.60 19.82
CA VAL A 624 5.21 -37.44 19.38
C VAL A 624 5.43 -37.86 17.92
N GLU A 625 4.54 -38.65 17.31
CA GLU A 625 4.88 -39.39 16.08
C GLU A 625 4.51 -38.72 14.74
N ASN A 626 3.80 -37.57 14.71
CA ASN A 626 3.45 -36.89 13.43
C ASN A 626 3.67 -35.36 13.44
N GLN A 627 4.65 -34.86 14.21
CA GLN A 627 4.80 -33.41 14.45
C GLN A 627 5.31 -32.60 13.24
N ALA A 628 6.14 -33.17 12.36
CA ALA A 628 6.60 -32.47 11.15
C ALA A 628 5.45 -32.16 10.17
N GLN A 629 4.61 -33.18 9.92
CA GLN A 629 3.52 -33.15 8.94
C GLN A 629 2.36 -32.21 9.30
N THR A 630 2.35 -31.66 10.53
CA THR A 630 1.31 -30.73 11.01
C THR A 630 1.70 -29.25 10.82
N CYS A 631 3.00 -28.91 10.82
CA CYS A 631 3.46 -27.55 10.50
C CYS A 631 3.45 -27.33 8.97
N GLU A 632 3.72 -28.36 8.14
CA GLU A 632 3.63 -28.28 6.67
C GLU A 632 2.20 -28.13 6.13
N ASN A 633 1.22 -28.79 6.76
CA ASN A 633 -0.21 -28.70 6.37
C ASN A 633 -0.92 -27.43 6.89
N SER A 634 -0.19 -26.52 7.53
CA SER A 634 -0.70 -25.17 7.73
C SER A 634 -0.62 -24.46 6.39
N THR A 635 -1.72 -24.51 5.61
CA THR A 635 -1.87 -23.77 4.36
C THR A 635 -1.31 -22.36 4.56
N PRO A 636 -0.47 -21.84 3.65
CA PRO A 636 -0.23 -20.42 3.64
C PRO A 636 -1.61 -19.76 3.67
N LEU A 637 -1.89 -18.98 4.72
CA LEU A 637 -2.90 -17.96 4.58
C LEU A 637 -2.45 -17.18 3.36
N GLU A 638 -3.27 -17.13 2.31
CA GLU A 638 -3.12 -16.07 1.32
C GLU A 638 -3.02 -14.78 2.14
N ASP A 639 -1.99 -13.98 1.88
CA ASP A 639 -1.86 -12.74 2.61
C ASP A 639 -3.03 -11.87 2.14
N ASP A 640 -4.15 -11.86 2.87
CA ASP A 640 -5.30 -11.02 2.50
C ASP A 640 -4.96 -9.51 2.51
N ASP A 641 -3.78 -9.16 3.07
CA ASP A 641 -3.13 -7.86 2.99
C ASP A 641 -2.49 -7.58 1.60
N GLU A 642 -2.42 -8.58 0.70
CA GLU A 642 -1.60 -8.57 -0.51
C GLU A 642 -1.91 -7.44 -1.50
N HIS A 643 -3.12 -6.87 -1.41
CA HIS A 643 -3.68 -6.02 -2.46
C HIS A 643 -3.85 -4.54 -2.09
N PHE A 644 -3.54 -4.14 -0.86
CA PHE A 644 -4.15 -2.96 -0.23
C PHE A 644 -3.21 -1.90 0.38
N LEU A 645 -1.89 -1.94 0.13
CA LEU A 645 -0.94 -0.89 0.59
C LEU A 645 -1.29 0.54 0.13
N GLU A 646 -2.20 0.69 -0.84
CA GLU A 646 -2.73 1.98 -1.33
C GLU A 646 -4.06 2.39 -0.66
N GLU A 647 -4.85 1.44 -0.15
CA GLU A 647 -6.14 1.73 0.52
C GLU A 647 -6.02 1.71 2.07
N GLU A 648 -4.89 1.29 2.65
CA GLU A 648 -4.63 1.28 4.10
C GLU A 648 -4.70 2.65 4.82
N ASP A 649 -4.67 3.75 4.07
CA ASP A 649 -4.80 5.12 4.58
C ASP A 649 -6.20 5.73 4.35
N GLN A 650 -7.05 5.07 3.57
CA GLN A 650 -8.37 5.61 3.24
C GLN A 650 -9.29 5.53 4.46
N THR A 651 -10.02 6.61 4.71
CA THR A 651 -11.11 6.57 5.68
C THR A 651 -12.22 5.62 5.18
N PRO A 652 -13.02 5.01 6.08
CA PRO A 652 -14.15 4.17 5.67
C PRO A 652 -15.14 4.89 4.74
N ASP A 653 -15.20 6.22 4.79
CA ASP A 653 -16.07 7.02 3.93
C ASP A 653 -15.44 7.33 2.56
N GLU A 654 -14.10 7.51 2.48
CA GLU A 654 -13.39 7.50 1.19
C GLU A 654 -13.53 6.15 0.48
N ALA A 655 -13.35 5.03 1.19
CA ALA A 655 -13.49 3.69 0.62
C ALA A 655 -14.91 3.42 0.09
N LYS A 656 -15.96 3.90 0.78
CA LYS A 656 -17.35 3.84 0.28
C LYS A 656 -17.55 4.63 -1.01
N ASN A 657 -16.93 5.81 -1.12
CA ASN A 657 -17.04 6.65 -2.31
C ASN A 657 -16.38 6.05 -3.55
N MET A 658 -15.49 5.06 -3.39
CA MET A 658 -14.85 4.32 -4.49
C MET A 658 -15.68 3.12 -4.98
N ILE A 659 -16.78 2.79 -4.30
CA ILE A 659 -17.68 1.72 -4.73
C ILE A 659 -18.63 2.28 -5.79
N PRO A 660 -18.74 1.68 -6.98
CA PRO A 660 -19.71 2.07 -7.99
C PRO A 660 -21.13 2.09 -7.41
N LYS A 661 -21.90 3.16 -7.64
CA LYS A 661 -23.26 3.33 -7.06
C LYS A 661 -24.22 2.19 -7.41
N ILE A 662 -24.00 1.49 -8.53
CA ILE A 662 -24.72 0.27 -8.94
C ILE A 662 -24.65 -0.86 -7.90
N CYS A 663 -23.62 -0.91 -7.06
CA CYS A 663 -23.46 -1.92 -6.01
C CYS A 663 -24.39 -1.72 -4.80
N GLY A 664 -25.06 -0.57 -4.70
CA GLY A 664 -25.92 -0.21 -3.55
C GLY A 664 -25.15 -0.04 -2.24
N GLU A 665 -25.86 -0.07 -1.11
CA GLU A 665 -25.23 -0.19 0.20
C GLU A 665 -24.67 -1.62 0.38
N MET A 666 -23.46 -1.85 -0.12
CA MET A 666 -22.66 -2.96 0.38
C MET A 666 -22.34 -2.67 1.85
N THR A 667 -22.85 -3.48 2.77
CA THR A 667 -22.31 -3.52 4.12
C THR A 667 -20.86 -3.92 4.03
N THR A 668 -19.95 -2.95 4.17
CA THR A 668 -18.55 -3.25 4.47
C THR A 668 -18.55 -4.14 5.69
N THR A 669 -18.11 -5.39 5.54
CA THR A 669 -17.78 -6.25 6.67
C THR A 669 -16.66 -5.54 7.40
N GLU A 670 -16.99 -4.69 8.38
CA GLU A 670 -16.00 -4.22 9.34
C GLU A 670 -15.35 -5.49 9.87
N GLU A 671 -14.02 -5.59 9.71
CA GLU A 671 -13.27 -6.67 10.31
C GLU A 671 -13.60 -6.61 11.80
N GLN A 672 -14.43 -7.55 12.28
CA GLN A 672 -14.94 -7.48 13.63
C GLN A 672 -13.72 -7.48 14.54
N THR A 673 -13.46 -6.32 15.14
CA THR A 673 -12.41 -6.10 16.14
C THR A 673 -12.90 -6.75 17.43
N ASN A 674 -12.94 -8.09 17.36
CA ASN A 674 -13.63 -8.92 18.33
C ASN A 674 -12.93 -8.77 19.68
N THR A 675 -13.77 -8.68 20.71
CA THR A 675 -13.44 -8.30 22.10
C THR A 675 -12.77 -6.93 22.26
N GLN A 676 -13.56 -5.96 22.76
CA GLN A 676 -13.02 -4.96 23.69
C GLN A 676 -12.51 -5.72 24.93
N GLU A 677 -11.23 -6.08 24.94
CA GLU A 677 -10.56 -6.71 26.09
C GLU A 677 -10.46 -5.72 27.25
N THR A 678 -11.50 -5.60 28.08
CA THR A 678 -11.42 -5.05 29.44
C THR A 678 -10.96 -6.12 30.42
N CYS A 679 -10.28 -5.73 31.52
CA CYS A 679 -9.83 -6.68 32.55
C CYS A 679 -11.03 -7.42 33.19
N THR A 680 -11.32 -8.65 32.77
CA THR A 680 -12.31 -9.52 33.44
C THR A 680 -11.63 -10.26 34.59
N PRO A 681 -12.11 -10.13 35.85
CA PRO A 681 -11.51 -10.85 36.98
C PRO A 681 -11.73 -12.36 36.83
N THR A 682 -10.66 -13.14 37.03
CA THR A 682 -10.75 -14.60 36.93
C THR A 682 -11.31 -15.16 38.24
N VAL A 683 -12.43 -15.88 38.19
CA VAL A 683 -12.96 -16.61 39.37
C VAL A 683 -12.10 -17.85 39.57
N ASP A 684 -11.50 -17.97 40.76
CA ASP A 684 -10.56 -19.03 41.12
C ASP A 684 -11.27 -20.39 41.33
N PRO A 685 -10.97 -21.45 40.55
CA PRO A 685 -11.67 -22.73 40.64
C PRO A 685 -11.05 -23.64 41.72
N SER A 686 -10.92 -23.17 42.96
CA SER A 686 -10.36 -23.97 44.06
C SER A 686 -10.93 -23.66 45.46
N GLY A 687 -12.16 -24.14 45.72
CA GLY A 687 -12.74 -24.21 47.07
C GLY A 687 -13.56 -25.50 47.24
N PRO A 688 -13.31 -26.34 48.26
CA PRO A 688 -13.98 -27.63 48.39
C PRO A 688 -15.45 -27.45 48.79
N LYS A 689 -16.34 -28.21 48.13
CA LYS A 689 -17.73 -28.35 48.58
C LYS A 689 -17.78 -28.95 49.98
N LYS A 690 -18.38 -28.24 50.93
CA LYS A 690 -19.15 -28.86 52.01
C LYS A 690 -20.62 -28.71 51.65
N ALA A 691 -21.36 -29.80 51.78
CA ALA A 691 -22.81 -29.77 51.80
C ALA A 691 -23.25 -29.69 53.26
N GLU A 692 -24.20 -28.81 53.54
CA GLU A 692 -25.11 -28.87 54.67
C GLU A 692 -26.47 -28.42 54.10
N GLU A 693 -27.50 -29.23 54.36
CA GLU A 693 -28.89 -28.95 54.03
C GLU A 693 -29.44 -27.98 55.09
N GLU A 694 -30.31 -27.03 54.71
CA GLU A 694 -31.66 -26.91 55.29
C GLU A 694 -32.48 -25.73 54.72
N GLU A 695 -33.74 -26.07 54.45
CA GLU A 695 -34.98 -25.28 54.49
C GLU A 695 -35.27 -24.09 53.54
N GLU A 696 -36.57 -24.01 53.27
CA GLU A 696 -37.27 -23.12 52.36
C GLU A 696 -37.56 -21.75 52.99
N LYS A 697 -37.72 -20.72 52.16
CA LYS A 697 -38.90 -19.83 52.24
C LYS A 697 -39.05 -18.94 51.01
N GLU A 698 -40.26 -18.98 50.45
CA GLU A 698 -40.79 -17.89 49.62
C GLU A 698 -41.14 -16.69 50.51
N GLU A 699 -41.02 -15.47 49.98
CA GLU A 699 -42.00 -14.41 50.27
C GLU A 699 -42.03 -13.36 49.14
N ASP A 700 -43.24 -13.02 48.69
CA ASP A 700 -43.55 -11.97 47.71
C ASP A 700 -43.28 -10.55 48.25
N GLY A 701 -43.20 -9.54 47.36
CA GLY A 701 -43.51 -8.18 47.83
C GLY A 701 -43.10 -6.96 46.99
N ALA A 702 -44.00 -6.55 46.09
CA ALA A 702 -44.41 -5.15 45.83
C ALA A 702 -43.41 -4.06 45.38
N SER A 703 -43.77 -3.42 44.24
CA SER A 703 -43.53 -1.99 43.95
C SER A 703 -44.61 -1.13 44.63
N PRO A 704 -44.35 0.14 45.00
CA PRO A 704 -44.59 1.30 44.10
C PRO A 704 -43.43 2.33 44.17
N GLY A 705 -43.36 3.46 43.45
CA GLY A 705 -44.26 4.12 42.48
C GLY A 705 -44.40 5.64 42.76
N SER A 706 -44.51 6.45 41.69
CA SER A 706 -45.06 7.84 41.64
C SER A 706 -44.13 9.07 41.42
N SER A 707 -44.50 9.85 40.39
CA SER A 707 -44.51 11.34 40.23
C SER A 707 -43.24 12.20 40.42
N GLY A 708 -43.00 13.29 39.64
CA GLY A 708 -43.72 13.83 38.47
C GLY A 708 -43.69 15.39 38.39
N GLY A 709 -43.58 15.94 37.17
CA GLY A 709 -43.80 17.38 36.82
C GLY A 709 -42.72 18.39 37.24
N GLU A 710 -42.63 19.61 36.68
CA GLU A 710 -43.16 20.18 35.42
C GLU A 710 -42.45 21.54 35.11
N ASP A 711 -42.42 21.94 33.83
CA ASP A 711 -42.19 23.26 33.20
C ASP A 711 -41.49 24.47 33.89
N THR A 712 -40.65 25.19 33.13
CA THR A 712 -40.98 26.56 32.61
C THR A 712 -39.87 27.19 31.74
N ALA A 713 -40.25 28.12 30.85
CA ALA A 713 -39.37 28.96 30.04
C ALA A 713 -39.96 30.40 29.91
N PRO A 714 -39.43 31.27 29.01
CA PRO A 714 -38.44 32.33 29.23
C PRO A 714 -39.10 33.74 29.39
N PRO A 715 -38.37 34.89 29.41
CA PRO A 715 -38.07 35.60 28.14
C PRO A 715 -36.87 36.61 28.15
N GLY A 716 -36.58 37.24 26.99
CA GLY A 716 -36.20 38.67 26.95
C GLY A 716 -34.92 39.10 26.20
N ALA A 717 -35.08 39.87 25.12
CA ALA A 717 -34.08 40.80 24.56
C ALA A 717 -34.68 42.24 24.60
N PRO A 718 -33.87 43.34 24.51
CA PRO A 718 -33.76 44.03 23.20
C PRO A 718 -32.45 44.85 22.95
N SER A 719 -32.40 45.52 21.78
CA SER A 719 -31.25 46.14 21.10
C SER A 719 -31.00 47.66 21.34
N ARG A 720 -29.85 48.19 20.85
CA ARG A 720 -29.63 49.49 20.14
C ARG A 720 -28.14 49.64 19.72
N GLU A 721 -27.78 49.99 18.47
CA GLU A 721 -27.58 51.35 17.87
C GLU A 721 -26.59 52.25 18.63
N LYS A 722 -25.73 53.11 18.05
CA LYS A 722 -25.17 53.42 16.70
C LYS A 722 -24.11 54.54 16.94
N ASP A 723 -23.06 54.72 16.12
CA ASP A 723 -22.81 56.01 15.42
C ASP A 723 -21.58 56.12 14.49
N GLN A 724 -21.71 57.08 13.55
CA GLN A 724 -20.75 57.96 12.82
C GLN A 724 -19.22 57.73 12.96
N GLY A 725 -18.35 57.89 11.95
CA GLY A 725 -18.49 58.35 10.55
C GLY A 725 -17.93 59.76 10.30
N ASP A 726 -16.88 59.92 9.47
CA ASP A 726 -16.54 61.21 8.83
C ASP A 726 -15.57 61.14 7.61
N GLN A 727 -15.38 62.26 6.88
CA GLN A 727 -14.93 62.38 5.46
C GLN A 727 -14.20 63.72 5.11
N VAL A 728 -13.55 64.02 3.95
CA VAL A 728 -13.30 63.27 2.68
C VAL A 728 -11.82 63.24 2.18
N PRO A 729 -11.19 64.27 1.53
CA PRO A 729 -10.57 64.01 0.21
C PRO A 729 -9.10 64.44 -0.08
N ASP A 730 -8.48 63.72 -1.04
CA ASP A 730 -7.68 64.09 -2.24
C ASP A 730 -6.77 65.34 -2.29
N THR A 731 -5.62 65.22 -3.01
CA THR A 731 -5.34 65.87 -4.33
C THR A 731 -3.97 65.44 -4.93
N GLU A 732 -3.90 65.49 -6.27
CA GLU A 732 -2.94 65.00 -7.29
C GLU A 732 -1.47 65.51 -7.30
N SER A 733 -0.61 64.86 -8.12
CA SER A 733 0.06 65.42 -9.33
C SER A 733 1.58 65.10 -9.55
N GLU A 734 1.88 64.30 -10.61
CA GLU A 734 2.84 64.54 -11.73
C GLU A 734 4.37 64.81 -11.54
N THR A 735 5.33 64.57 -12.48
CA THR A 735 5.40 64.01 -13.88
C THR A 735 6.86 63.62 -14.34
N LYS A 736 6.98 63.00 -15.54
CA LYS A 736 8.14 62.90 -16.52
C LYS A 736 9.16 61.72 -16.42
N ALA A 737 9.78 61.20 -17.52
CA ALA A 737 9.48 61.15 -18.99
C ALA A 737 10.55 60.29 -19.77
N ASN A 738 10.31 59.99 -21.07
CA ASN A 738 11.09 59.23 -22.09
C ASN A 738 11.17 57.68 -21.93
N GLU A 739 10.78 56.77 -22.85
CA GLU A 739 10.27 56.75 -24.25
C GLU A 739 11.24 56.28 -25.38
N GLU A 740 11.00 55.07 -25.90
CA GLU A 740 11.02 54.58 -27.31
C GLU A 740 10.46 53.12 -27.29
N VAL A 741 9.25 52.72 -27.76
CA VAL A 741 8.63 52.74 -29.12
C VAL A 741 9.24 51.65 -30.04
N LEU A 742 8.55 50.67 -30.67
CA LEU A 742 7.17 50.11 -30.75
C LEU A 742 7.29 48.69 -31.44
N PRO A 743 6.25 47.83 -31.73
CA PRO A 743 4.82 47.84 -31.40
C PRO A 743 4.24 46.52 -30.80
N ALA A 744 2.95 46.54 -30.41
CA ALA A 744 2.18 45.38 -29.92
C ALA A 744 0.92 45.10 -30.78
N THR A 745 0.29 43.93 -30.60
CA THR A 745 -1.06 43.62 -31.10
C THR A 745 -1.95 42.98 -30.03
N ALA A 746 -2.96 43.76 -29.61
CA ALA A 746 -4.26 43.41 -29.03
C ALA A 746 -4.42 42.25 -28.00
N PRO A 747 -4.83 42.55 -26.75
CA PRO A 747 -5.61 41.63 -25.92
C PRO A 747 -7.12 41.69 -26.28
N ALA A 748 -7.89 40.67 -25.89
CA ALA A 748 -9.36 40.66 -25.99
C ALA A 748 -10.00 40.89 -24.61
N ASP A 749 -11.04 41.74 -24.57
CA ASP A 749 -11.70 42.16 -23.33
C ASP A 749 -12.59 41.07 -22.70
N GLN A 750 -12.50 40.92 -21.37
CA GLN A 750 -13.65 40.68 -20.49
C GLN A 750 -13.49 41.47 -19.18
N PRO A 751 -14.53 42.15 -18.68
CA PRO A 751 -14.42 42.98 -17.48
C PRO A 751 -14.66 42.15 -16.21
N LEU A 752 -13.62 42.03 -15.38
CA LEU A 752 -13.81 41.65 -13.97
C LEU A 752 -14.01 42.91 -13.14
N ASP A 753 -15.20 43.03 -12.55
CA ASP A 753 -15.56 44.12 -11.65
C ASP A 753 -14.73 44.04 -10.35
N PRO A 754 -13.81 45.00 -10.09
CA PRO A 754 -12.94 44.96 -8.91
C PRO A 754 -13.70 45.17 -7.58
N THR A 755 -14.96 45.61 -7.64
CA THR A 755 -15.80 45.87 -6.45
C THR A 755 -16.14 44.58 -5.68
N ILE A 756 -16.14 43.43 -6.36
CA ILE A 756 -16.42 42.12 -5.73
C ILE A 756 -15.30 41.71 -4.77
N LEU A 757 -14.02 41.94 -5.12
CA LEU A 757 -12.91 41.61 -4.22
C LEU A 757 -12.91 42.48 -2.96
N GLN A 758 -13.24 43.77 -3.09
CA GLN A 758 -13.21 44.71 -1.97
C GLN A 758 -14.34 44.51 -0.96
N THR A 759 -15.49 43.98 -1.38
CA THR A 759 -16.65 43.74 -0.48
C THR A 759 -16.67 42.33 0.12
N THR A 760 -16.19 41.32 -0.62
CA THR A 760 -16.31 39.91 -0.19
C THR A 760 -15.26 39.52 0.86
N ILE A 761 -14.02 40.01 0.73
CA ILE A 761 -12.91 39.65 1.62
C ILE A 761 -13.14 40.13 3.07
N PRO A 762 -13.57 41.38 3.35
CA PRO A 762 -13.85 41.82 4.72
C PRO A 762 -14.99 41.05 5.39
N PHE A 763 -16.02 40.68 4.62
CA PHE A 763 -17.18 39.94 5.13
C PHE A 763 -16.83 38.49 5.50
N GLY A 764 -15.97 37.83 4.72
CA GLY A 764 -15.42 36.52 5.03
C GLY A 764 -14.56 36.51 6.30
N VAL A 765 -13.70 37.54 6.48
CA VAL A 765 -12.88 37.70 7.70
C VAL A 765 -13.75 37.95 8.93
N ALA A 766 -14.81 38.74 8.82
CA ALA A 766 -15.76 38.98 9.91
C ALA A 766 -16.49 37.70 10.35
N LEU A 767 -16.92 36.85 9.40
CA LEU A 767 -17.55 35.56 9.70
C LEU A 767 -16.56 34.57 10.35
N ALA A 768 -15.30 34.54 9.89
CA ALA A 768 -14.25 33.71 10.48
C ALA A 768 -13.95 34.12 11.93
N LEU A 769 -13.79 35.42 12.20
CA LEU A 769 -13.54 35.91 13.56
C LEU A 769 -14.74 35.72 14.49
N GLY A 770 -15.97 35.90 13.98
CA GLY A 770 -17.20 35.66 14.75
C GLY A 770 -17.40 34.18 15.13
N SER A 771 -17.05 33.26 14.24
CA SER A 771 -17.13 31.81 14.52
C SER A 771 -16.02 31.32 15.47
N ILE A 772 -14.82 31.91 15.40
CA ILE A 772 -13.76 31.69 16.40
C ILE A 772 -14.22 32.21 17.79
N ALA A 773 -14.82 33.39 17.88
CA ALA A 773 -15.33 33.93 19.13
C ALA A 773 -16.42 33.03 19.75
N PHE A 774 -17.31 32.46 18.93
CA PHE A 774 -18.34 31.52 19.39
C PHE A 774 -17.78 30.17 19.88
N LEU A 775 -16.62 29.74 19.38
CA LEU A 775 -15.92 28.54 19.84
C LEU A 775 -15.21 28.72 21.19
N PHE A 776 -14.85 29.96 21.57
CA PHE A 776 -14.26 30.27 22.88
C PHE A 776 -15.30 30.63 23.96
N LEU A 777 -16.59 30.76 23.60
CA LEU A 777 -17.70 31.07 24.50
C LEU A 777 -18.55 29.83 24.87
N LYS A 778 -18.07 28.61 24.58
CA LYS A 778 -18.78 27.35 24.82
C LYS A 778 -17.95 26.35 25.63
#